data_AF-A0A2K6GAS4-F1
#
_entry.id   AF-A0A2K6GAS4-F1
#
_cell.length_a   1.000
_cell.length_b   1.000
_cell.length_c   1.000
_cell.angle_alpha   90.00
_cell.angle_beta   90.00
_cell.angle_gamma   90.00
#
_symmetry.space_group_name_H-M   'P 1'
#
loop_
_entity.id
_entity.type
_entity.pdbx_description
1 polymer ?
#
loop_
_entity_poly.entity_id
_entity_poly.type
_entity_poly.pdbx_seq_one_letter_code
_entity_poly.pdbx_strand_id
1 'polypeptide(L)'
;MVVTTSARGGGGDRAPSRRRGCGFAPAGAAALLAGASCLCYGRSLQGEFVHDDVWAIVNNPDVRPGAPLRWGIFTNDFWGKGMAENTSHKSYRPLCVLTFKLNIFLTGMNPFYFHAVNVILHCLVTLVLMYTCDKTVFKNRGLAFVTALLFAVHPIHTEAVAGIVGRADVLACLLFLLAFLSYNRSLDQGCTGECFPPTASPFFLLLSLFLGTCAMLVKETGVTVFGVCLVYDLFSLSHKQDKSSNGVVHQRSPQQPGSPQPASLPAHPHRESGKQQRFPHKGAWGGCHSSLPPEPKSSGFPVSPRAVWSLMRFLTYSYLLAFNVWLLLAPVTLCYDWQVGSIPLVETIWDVRNVATILLAVVMALLSLHCLAAFKRLEHKEVLVGLLFLVFPFIPASNLFFRVGFVVAERVLYMPSMGYCILFVHGLSKLCTWLNRCGATTLIVSTVLLLLLFSWKTVKQNEIWLSRESLFRSGVQTLPHNAKVHYNYANFLKDQGRNKEAIYHYRTALKLYPRHASALNNLGTLTRDTAEAKMYYQRALQLHPQHNRALFNLGNLLKSQEKKEEAITLLKDSIKYGPEFADAYSSLASLLAEQERFKEAEEIYQAGIKNCPDSSDLHNNYGVFLVDSGFPEKAVAHYQQAIKLSPSHHVAMVNLGRLYRSLGENSMAEEWYKRALQVAHKAEILSPLGALYYNTGRYEEALQIYREAAALEPSQRELRLALAQVLAVMGQTKEAEKMTNHIVSEETGCLECYRLLSAIYSKQEYHDKGNYVSARAYYEKALQLVPDSKLLKENLAKLDRLEKRLQEVREKDRT
;
A
#
# COMPACT_ATOMS: atom_id res chain seq x y z
N MET A 1 -5.79 -37.33 -22.94
CA MET A 1 -5.68 -38.80 -22.91
C MET A 1 -6.11 -39.37 -24.26
N VAL A 2 -5.42 -40.44 -24.64
CA VAL A 2 -5.29 -41.17 -25.92
C VAL A 2 -6.58 -41.45 -26.70
N VAL A 3 -6.57 -41.25 -28.04
CA VAL A 3 -6.90 -42.29 -29.05
C VAL A 3 -6.09 -42.01 -30.32
N THR A 4 -5.22 -42.97 -30.65
CA THR A 4 -4.62 -43.13 -31.98
C THR A 4 -5.46 -44.16 -32.73
N THR A 5 -5.83 -43.90 -33.98
CA THR A 5 -6.24 -44.95 -34.92
C THR A 5 -5.74 -44.61 -36.31
N SER A 6 -4.84 -45.45 -36.81
CA SER A 6 -4.52 -45.58 -38.23
C SER A 6 -5.61 -46.38 -38.93
N ALA A 7 -5.93 -46.02 -40.18
CA ALA A 7 -6.42 -46.98 -41.17
C ALA A 7 -6.08 -46.49 -42.59
N ARG A 8 -5.44 -47.39 -43.36
CA ARG A 8 -5.16 -47.30 -44.79
C ARG A 8 -6.47 -47.42 -45.61
N GLY A 9 -6.47 -46.77 -46.78
CA GLY A 9 -6.94 -47.29 -48.07
C GLY A 9 -8.40 -47.74 -48.22
N GLY A 10 -9.17 -46.97 -49.02
CA GLY A 10 -10.44 -47.40 -49.60
C GLY A 10 -11.12 -46.24 -50.31
N GLY A 11 -11.11 -46.24 -51.64
CA GLY A 11 -11.71 -45.19 -52.47
C GLY A 11 -13.24 -45.15 -52.37
N GLY A 12 -13.81 -43.96 -52.55
CA GLY A 12 -15.25 -43.74 -52.63
C GLY A 12 -15.61 -42.30 -52.28
N ASP A 13 -15.83 -41.47 -53.30
CA ASP A 13 -16.34 -40.11 -53.20
C ASP A 13 -17.70 -40.08 -52.47
N ARG A 14 -17.73 -39.55 -51.24
CA ARG A 14 -18.93 -39.01 -50.60
C ARG A 14 -18.58 -37.78 -49.76
N ALA A 15 -19.40 -36.75 -49.93
CA ALA A 15 -19.32 -35.43 -49.31
C ALA A 15 -19.04 -35.47 -47.79
N PRO A 16 -18.28 -34.49 -47.24
CA PRO A 16 -17.89 -34.51 -45.83
C PRO A 16 -19.07 -34.15 -44.94
N SER A 17 -19.72 -35.16 -44.36
CA SER A 17 -20.53 -34.97 -43.17
C SER A 17 -19.64 -34.54 -42.01
N ARG A 18 -20.01 -33.44 -41.34
CA ARG A 18 -19.36 -32.95 -40.10
C ARG A 18 -19.31 -34.09 -39.07
N ARG A 19 -18.19 -34.80 -38.97
CA ARG A 19 -17.90 -35.66 -37.82
C ARG A 19 -17.90 -34.78 -36.58
N ARG A 20 -18.90 -34.97 -35.70
CA ARG A 20 -18.89 -34.50 -34.32
C ARG A 20 -17.74 -35.20 -33.61
N GLY A 21 -16.55 -34.59 -33.61
CA GLY A 21 -15.50 -34.96 -32.67
C GLY A 21 -16.00 -34.71 -31.25
N CYS A 22 -15.66 -35.59 -30.30
CA CYS A 22 -15.88 -35.41 -28.87
C CYS A 22 -15.23 -34.11 -28.36
N GLY A 23 -15.88 -32.98 -28.58
CA GLY A 23 -15.53 -31.70 -27.98
C GLY A 23 -16.21 -31.59 -26.63
N PHE A 24 -15.47 -31.09 -25.62
CA PHE A 24 -16.06 -30.73 -24.33
C PHE A 24 -17.32 -29.89 -24.52
N ALA A 25 -18.38 -30.24 -23.79
CA ALA A 25 -19.56 -29.38 -23.72
C ALA A 25 -19.12 -27.97 -23.28
N PRO A 26 -19.65 -26.90 -23.90
CA PRO A 26 -19.26 -25.52 -23.57
C PRO A 26 -19.27 -25.21 -22.08
N ALA A 27 -20.30 -25.72 -21.38
CA ALA A 27 -20.46 -25.55 -19.95
C ALA A 27 -19.36 -26.24 -19.13
N GLY A 28 -18.94 -27.45 -19.53
CA GLY A 28 -17.88 -28.20 -18.83
C GLY A 28 -16.52 -27.52 -18.94
N ALA A 29 -16.16 -27.01 -20.12
CA ALA A 29 -14.92 -26.26 -20.32
C ALA A 29 -14.90 -24.95 -19.50
N ALA A 30 -16.02 -24.22 -19.47
CA ALA A 30 -16.14 -23.00 -18.68
C ALA A 30 -16.03 -23.28 -17.17
N ALA A 31 -16.69 -24.34 -16.68
CA ALA A 31 -16.61 -24.76 -15.28
C ALA A 31 -15.19 -25.15 -14.87
N LEU A 32 -14.44 -25.85 -15.73
CA LEU A 32 -13.04 -26.21 -15.47
C LEU A 32 -12.13 -24.98 -15.38
N LEU A 33 -12.31 -24.00 -16.28
CA LEU A 33 -11.52 -22.76 -16.24
C LEU A 33 -11.83 -21.94 -14.99
N ALA A 34 -13.11 -21.75 -14.66
CA ALA A 34 -13.50 -21.06 -13.45
C ALA A 34 -13.00 -21.79 -12.18
N GLY A 35 -13.10 -23.11 -12.16
CA GLY A 35 -12.54 -23.94 -11.09
C GLY A 35 -11.03 -23.79 -10.94
N ALA A 36 -10.27 -23.81 -12.05
CA ALA A 36 -8.82 -23.61 -12.04
C ALA A 36 -8.43 -22.23 -11.50
N SER A 37 -9.09 -21.16 -11.96
CA SER A 37 -8.88 -19.80 -11.44
C SER A 37 -9.21 -19.70 -9.95
N CYS A 38 -10.36 -20.22 -9.51
CA CYS A 38 -10.75 -20.20 -8.10
C CYS A 38 -9.80 -21.03 -7.22
N LEU A 39 -9.31 -22.18 -7.69
CA LEU A 39 -8.32 -22.98 -6.95
C LEU A 39 -6.97 -22.27 -6.84
N CYS A 40 -6.51 -21.62 -7.91
CA CYS A 40 -5.25 -20.91 -7.91
C CYS A 40 -5.30 -19.67 -7.00
N TYR A 41 -6.35 -18.85 -7.12
CA TYR A 41 -6.46 -17.56 -6.43
C TYR A 41 -7.32 -17.57 -5.18
N GLY A 42 -8.02 -18.65 -4.86
CA GLY A 42 -8.94 -18.69 -3.70
C GLY A 42 -8.25 -18.38 -2.37
N ARG A 43 -6.95 -18.64 -2.26
CA ARG A 43 -6.17 -18.29 -1.08
C ARG A 43 -6.02 -16.78 -0.86
N SER A 44 -6.05 -15.96 -1.92
CA SER A 44 -5.97 -14.50 -1.79
C SER A 44 -7.20 -13.89 -1.12
N LEU A 45 -8.33 -14.60 -1.06
CA LEU A 45 -9.55 -14.13 -0.40
C LEU A 45 -9.38 -13.86 1.10
N GLN A 46 -8.38 -14.49 1.71
CA GLN A 46 -8.04 -14.31 3.13
C GLN A 46 -7.05 -13.15 3.36
N GLY A 47 -6.72 -12.38 2.32
CA GLY A 47 -5.78 -11.27 2.40
C GLY A 47 -6.35 -10.03 3.10
N GLU A 48 -5.45 -9.27 3.73
CA GLU A 48 -5.72 -7.95 4.29
C GLU A 48 -5.51 -6.83 3.25
N PHE A 49 -5.88 -5.59 3.59
CA PHE A 49 -5.45 -4.42 2.81
C PHE A 49 -3.93 -4.23 2.95
N VAL A 50 -3.18 -4.56 1.91
CA VAL A 50 -1.72 -4.51 1.89
C VAL A 50 -1.19 -3.45 0.92
N HIS A 51 -0.03 -2.88 1.25
CA HIS A 51 0.71 -1.96 0.37
C HIS A 51 -0.13 -0.82 -0.22
N ASP A 52 -0.33 -0.80 -1.55
CA ASP A 52 -1.07 0.22 -2.29
C ASP A 52 -2.55 0.26 -1.91
N ASP A 53 -3.12 -0.86 -1.43
CA ASP A 53 -4.54 -0.95 -1.05
C ASP A 53 -4.88 0.00 0.10
N VAL A 54 -3.93 0.23 1.00
CA VAL A 54 -4.08 1.14 2.15
C VAL A 54 -4.31 2.57 1.66
N TRP A 55 -3.57 3.00 0.65
CA TRP A 55 -3.68 4.36 0.12
C TRP A 55 -4.85 4.51 -0.83
N ALA A 56 -5.08 3.53 -1.70
CA ALA A 56 -6.14 3.60 -2.70
C ALA A 56 -7.55 3.40 -2.11
N ILE A 57 -7.67 2.73 -0.95
CA ILE A 57 -8.96 2.35 -0.36
C ILE A 57 -9.10 2.92 1.04
N VAL A 58 -8.25 2.51 1.99
CA VAL A 58 -8.44 2.85 3.41
C VAL A 58 -8.28 4.35 3.65
N ASN A 59 -7.25 4.96 3.07
CA ASN A 59 -6.93 6.37 3.27
C ASN A 59 -7.55 7.28 2.21
N ASN A 60 -8.09 6.73 1.12
CA ASN A 60 -8.58 7.51 -0.01
C ASN A 60 -9.90 8.22 0.33
N PRO A 61 -9.93 9.57 0.35
CA PRO A 61 -11.11 10.34 0.75
C PRO A 61 -12.34 10.11 -0.16
N ASP A 62 -12.15 9.71 -1.43
CA ASP A 62 -13.24 9.56 -2.39
C ASP A 62 -14.10 8.31 -2.16
N VAL A 63 -13.53 7.30 -1.48
CA VAL A 63 -14.16 5.98 -1.28
C VAL A 63 -14.56 5.70 0.18
N ARG A 64 -14.18 6.56 1.14
CA ARG A 64 -14.49 6.35 2.57
C ARG A 64 -15.98 6.14 2.84
N PRO A 65 -16.36 5.32 3.85
CA PRO A 65 -17.75 5.20 4.29
C PRO A 65 -18.36 6.56 4.63
N GLY A 66 -19.55 6.84 4.10
CA GLY A 66 -20.24 8.13 4.32
C GLY A 66 -19.73 9.28 3.46
N ALA A 67 -18.70 9.10 2.63
CA ALA A 67 -18.29 10.11 1.66
C ALA A 67 -19.42 10.32 0.63
N PRO A 68 -20.01 11.53 0.50
CA PRO A 68 -21.08 11.78 -0.45
C PRO A 68 -20.65 11.38 -1.88
N LEU A 69 -21.60 11.06 -2.75
CA LEU A 69 -21.38 10.89 -4.21
C LEU A 69 -21.04 12.27 -4.82
N ARG A 70 -19.92 12.85 -4.40
CA ARG A 70 -19.35 14.07 -4.98
C ARG A 70 -18.67 13.73 -6.29
N TRP A 71 -18.59 14.74 -7.15
CA TRP A 71 -17.82 14.75 -8.39
C TRP A 71 -16.29 14.58 -8.19
N GLY A 72 -15.81 14.46 -6.95
CA GLY A 72 -14.39 14.28 -6.60
C GLY A 72 -13.71 13.12 -7.35
N ILE A 73 -14.41 12.00 -7.53
CA ILE A 73 -13.89 10.82 -8.28
C ILE A 73 -13.47 11.18 -9.71
N PHE A 74 -14.12 12.18 -10.33
CA PHE A 74 -13.83 12.62 -11.70
C PHE A 74 -12.86 13.82 -11.76
N THR A 75 -12.47 14.39 -10.62
CA THR A 75 -11.51 15.51 -10.54
C THR A 75 -10.21 15.13 -9.85
N ASN A 76 -10.20 14.03 -9.11
CA ASN A 76 -9.07 13.55 -8.34
C ASN A 76 -8.32 12.45 -9.08
N ASP A 77 -7.09 12.21 -8.66
CA ASP A 77 -6.32 11.05 -9.07
C ASP A 77 -6.81 9.78 -8.35
N PHE A 78 -6.26 8.64 -8.77
CA PHE A 78 -6.56 7.31 -8.24
C PHE A 78 -6.41 7.18 -6.71
N TRP A 79 -5.64 8.07 -6.07
CA TRP A 79 -5.34 8.05 -4.63
C TRP A 79 -6.19 9.07 -3.84
N GLY A 80 -7.04 9.83 -4.54
CA GLY A 80 -7.96 10.80 -3.95
C GLY A 80 -7.39 12.19 -3.75
N LYS A 81 -6.32 12.57 -4.45
CA LYS A 81 -5.79 13.95 -4.48
C LYS A 81 -6.26 14.71 -5.71
N GLY A 82 -6.50 16.01 -5.61
CA GLY A 82 -6.95 16.82 -6.73
C GLY A 82 -5.95 16.80 -7.90
N MET A 83 -6.42 16.54 -9.13
CA MET A 83 -5.57 16.48 -10.33
C MET A 83 -4.82 17.78 -10.62
N ALA A 84 -5.26 18.92 -10.09
CA ALA A 84 -4.57 20.21 -10.22
C ALA A 84 -3.38 20.37 -9.25
N GLU A 85 -3.34 19.61 -8.16
CA GLU A 85 -2.32 19.75 -7.12
C GLU A 85 -0.96 19.22 -7.59
N ASN A 86 0.13 19.90 -7.20
CA ASN A 86 1.49 19.47 -7.54
C ASN A 86 1.89 18.14 -6.86
N THR A 87 1.22 17.78 -5.76
CA THR A 87 1.45 16.55 -5.00
C THR A 87 0.63 15.36 -5.49
N SER A 88 -0.22 15.56 -6.50
CA SER A 88 -1.00 14.51 -7.15
C SER A 88 -0.12 13.61 -8.00
N HIS A 89 -0.41 12.31 -7.97
CA HIS A 89 0.25 11.30 -8.79
C HIS A 89 -0.13 11.39 -10.28
N LYS A 90 -1.20 12.15 -10.61
CA LYS A 90 -1.74 12.31 -11.98
C LYS A 90 -2.23 11.03 -12.65
N SER A 91 -2.45 9.96 -11.89
CA SER A 91 -3.06 8.73 -12.39
C SER A 91 -4.59 8.86 -12.37
N TYR A 92 -5.24 8.88 -13.53
CA TYR A 92 -6.66 9.19 -13.65
C TYR A 92 -7.49 7.95 -13.97
N ARG A 93 -8.11 7.35 -12.95
CA ARG A 93 -8.83 6.06 -13.06
C ARG A 93 -10.21 6.09 -12.41
N PRO A 94 -11.09 7.03 -12.81
CA PRO A 94 -12.35 7.29 -12.12
C PRO A 94 -13.28 6.06 -12.05
N LEU A 95 -13.34 5.25 -13.12
CA LEU A 95 -14.21 4.08 -13.13
C LEU A 95 -13.70 2.98 -12.21
N CYS A 96 -12.38 2.83 -12.05
CA CYS A 96 -11.81 1.88 -11.10
C CYS A 96 -12.14 2.29 -9.66
N VAL A 97 -11.93 3.56 -9.31
CA VAL A 97 -12.26 4.12 -7.99
C VAL A 97 -13.74 3.99 -7.68
N LEU A 98 -14.62 4.22 -8.68
CA LEU A 98 -16.06 4.02 -8.54
C LEU A 98 -16.40 2.56 -8.18
N THR A 99 -15.69 1.58 -8.72
CA THR A 99 -15.90 0.17 -8.34
C THR A 99 -15.51 -0.10 -6.89
N PHE A 100 -14.48 0.56 -6.34
CA PHE A 100 -14.15 0.45 -4.91
C PHE A 100 -15.23 1.06 -4.05
N LYS A 101 -15.72 2.25 -4.42
CA LYS A 101 -16.83 2.91 -3.71
C LYS A 101 -18.10 2.06 -3.71
N LEU A 102 -18.46 1.47 -4.86
CA LEU A 102 -19.59 0.56 -4.96
C LEU A 102 -19.38 -0.69 -4.09
N ASN A 103 -18.17 -1.23 -4.03
CA ASN A 103 -17.84 -2.36 -3.17
C ASN A 103 -18.06 -2.02 -1.69
N ILE A 104 -17.59 -0.85 -1.24
CA ILE A 104 -17.77 -0.37 0.15
C ILE A 104 -19.24 -0.16 0.45
N PHE A 105 -20.00 0.41 -0.49
CA PHE A 105 -21.43 0.62 -0.34
C PHE A 105 -22.19 -0.70 -0.17
N LEU A 106 -21.82 -1.75 -0.90
CA LEU A 106 -22.52 -3.04 -0.88
C LEU A 106 -22.10 -3.96 0.27
N THR A 107 -20.81 -3.98 0.63
CA THR A 107 -20.25 -4.98 1.54
C THR A 107 -19.40 -4.40 2.68
N GLY A 108 -19.34 -3.08 2.80
CA GLY A 108 -18.49 -2.40 3.78
C GLY A 108 -16.99 -2.54 3.50
N MET A 109 -16.18 -2.27 4.52
CA MET A 109 -14.70 -2.29 4.46
C MET A 109 -14.09 -3.68 4.69
N ASN A 110 -14.80 -4.77 4.32
CA ASN A 110 -14.28 -6.12 4.50
C ASN A 110 -13.41 -6.55 3.29
N PRO A 111 -12.08 -6.78 3.47
CA PRO A 111 -11.14 -7.11 2.39
C PRO A 111 -11.56 -8.33 1.54
N PHE A 112 -12.21 -9.32 2.16
CA PHE A 112 -12.62 -10.56 1.50
C PHE A 112 -13.39 -10.29 0.21
N TYR A 113 -14.36 -9.37 0.25
CA TYR A 113 -15.21 -9.06 -0.90
C TYR A 113 -14.45 -8.32 -2.00
N PHE A 114 -13.43 -7.53 -1.64
CA PHE A 114 -12.60 -6.87 -2.64
C PHE A 114 -11.75 -7.86 -3.43
N HIS A 115 -11.14 -8.82 -2.75
CA HIS A 115 -10.41 -9.92 -3.38
C HIS A 115 -11.35 -10.81 -4.20
N ALA A 116 -12.56 -11.12 -3.68
CA ALA A 116 -13.55 -11.91 -4.40
C ALA A 116 -13.94 -11.29 -5.74
N VAL A 117 -14.13 -9.97 -5.79
CA VAL A 117 -14.39 -9.25 -7.05
C VAL A 117 -13.24 -9.45 -8.04
N ASN A 118 -11.98 -9.35 -7.62
CA ASN A 118 -10.84 -9.53 -8.51
C ASN A 118 -10.73 -10.97 -9.03
N VAL A 119 -10.98 -11.98 -8.19
CA VAL A 119 -11.01 -13.39 -8.60
C VAL A 119 -12.13 -13.65 -9.60
N ILE A 120 -13.34 -13.12 -9.36
CA ILE A 120 -14.48 -13.22 -10.28
C ILE A 120 -14.14 -12.54 -11.61
N LEU A 121 -13.56 -11.34 -11.58
CA LEU A 121 -13.12 -10.64 -12.78
C LEU A 121 -12.07 -11.46 -13.56
N HIS A 122 -11.13 -12.10 -12.89
CA HIS A 122 -10.13 -12.95 -13.54
C HIS A 122 -10.76 -14.19 -14.19
N CYS A 123 -11.74 -14.82 -13.53
CA CYS A 123 -12.55 -15.89 -14.14
C CYS A 123 -13.26 -15.39 -15.41
N LEU A 124 -13.89 -14.22 -15.36
CA LEU A 124 -14.57 -13.63 -16.51
C LEU A 124 -13.60 -13.32 -17.65
N VAL A 125 -12.44 -12.72 -17.37
CA VAL A 125 -11.39 -12.48 -18.38
C VAL A 125 -10.96 -13.78 -19.04
N THR A 126 -10.73 -14.83 -18.24
CA THR A 126 -10.32 -16.15 -18.75
C THR A 126 -11.37 -16.76 -19.68
N LEU A 127 -12.66 -16.68 -19.30
CA LEU A 127 -13.76 -17.18 -20.13
C LEU A 127 -13.95 -16.37 -21.41
N VAL A 128 -13.84 -15.05 -21.34
CA VAL A 128 -13.92 -14.16 -22.50
C VAL A 128 -12.71 -14.35 -23.41
N LEU A 129 -11.52 -14.61 -22.86
CA LEU A 129 -10.33 -14.97 -23.63
C LEU A 129 -10.53 -16.29 -24.36
N MET A 130 -11.04 -17.33 -23.68
CA MET A 130 -11.38 -18.61 -24.34
C MET A 130 -12.35 -18.38 -25.51
N TYR A 131 -13.40 -17.60 -25.29
CA TYR A 131 -14.38 -17.27 -26.32
C TYR A 131 -13.74 -16.48 -27.48
N THR A 132 -12.89 -15.50 -27.18
CA THR A 132 -12.12 -14.75 -28.18
C THR A 132 -11.26 -15.70 -29.00
N CYS A 133 -10.51 -16.58 -28.34
CA CYS A 133 -9.66 -17.55 -29.00
C CYS A 133 -10.45 -18.55 -29.87
N ASP A 134 -11.63 -19.00 -29.45
CA ASP A 134 -12.51 -19.90 -30.22
C ASP A 134 -13.08 -19.22 -31.48
N LYS A 135 -13.40 -17.93 -31.40
CA LYS A 135 -14.05 -17.20 -32.50
C LYS A 135 -13.09 -16.55 -33.48
N THR A 136 -12.03 -15.92 -32.99
CA THR A 136 -11.17 -15.07 -33.81
C THR A 136 -9.81 -15.71 -34.07
N VAL A 137 -9.26 -16.46 -33.12
CA VAL A 137 -7.86 -16.93 -33.16
C VAL A 137 -7.71 -18.33 -33.74
N PHE A 138 -8.17 -19.37 -33.05
CA PHE A 138 -7.93 -20.77 -33.41
C PHE A 138 -9.12 -21.38 -34.15
N LYS A 139 -8.84 -22.30 -35.09
CA LYS A 139 -9.88 -23.16 -35.70
C LYS A 139 -10.31 -24.30 -34.76
N ASN A 140 -9.40 -24.74 -33.87
CA ASN A 140 -9.63 -25.83 -32.93
C ASN A 140 -9.93 -25.27 -31.54
N ARG A 141 -11.14 -25.54 -31.05
CA ARG A 141 -11.59 -25.14 -29.71
C ARG A 141 -10.71 -25.68 -28.57
N GLY A 142 -10.08 -26.84 -28.75
CA GLY A 142 -9.15 -27.40 -27.77
C GLY A 142 -7.94 -26.50 -27.54
N LEU A 143 -7.41 -25.85 -28.60
CA LEU A 143 -6.31 -24.89 -28.46
C LEU A 143 -6.76 -23.63 -27.72
N ALA A 144 -7.97 -23.13 -28.02
CA ALA A 144 -8.56 -22.00 -27.28
C ALA A 144 -8.73 -22.30 -25.79
N PHE A 145 -9.14 -23.53 -25.44
CA PHE A 145 -9.23 -23.98 -24.05
C PHE A 145 -7.85 -24.04 -23.38
N VAL A 146 -6.83 -24.63 -24.02
CA VAL A 146 -5.48 -24.71 -23.45
C VAL A 146 -4.86 -23.31 -23.28
N THR A 147 -5.08 -22.38 -24.23
CA THR A 147 -4.65 -20.97 -24.10
C THR A 147 -5.29 -20.31 -22.89
N ALA A 148 -6.61 -20.46 -22.71
CA ALA A 148 -7.30 -19.91 -21.56
C ALA A 148 -6.87 -20.57 -20.24
N LEU A 149 -6.62 -21.89 -20.24
CA LEU A 149 -6.16 -22.60 -19.05
C LEU A 149 -4.75 -22.17 -18.65
N LEU A 150 -3.83 -21.98 -19.62
CA LEU A 150 -2.50 -21.45 -19.37
C LEU A 150 -2.56 -20.04 -18.79
N PHE A 151 -3.44 -19.18 -19.34
CA PHE A 151 -3.69 -17.86 -18.79
C PHE A 151 -4.25 -17.93 -17.37
N ALA A 152 -5.26 -18.77 -17.12
CA ALA A 152 -5.95 -18.89 -15.83
C ALA A 152 -5.05 -19.23 -14.64
N VAL A 153 -3.93 -19.92 -14.89
CA VAL A 153 -3.04 -20.44 -13.84
C VAL A 153 -1.69 -19.73 -13.79
N HIS A 154 -1.48 -18.71 -14.64
CA HIS A 154 -0.17 -18.11 -14.85
C HIS A 154 0.31 -17.30 -13.62
N PRO A 155 1.49 -17.60 -13.03
CA PRO A 155 1.94 -16.93 -11.81
C PRO A 155 2.12 -15.42 -11.92
N ILE A 156 2.45 -14.93 -13.12
CA ILE A 156 2.62 -13.48 -13.39
C ILE A 156 1.38 -12.64 -13.06
N HIS A 157 0.19 -13.25 -13.00
CA HIS A 157 -1.04 -12.54 -12.69
C HIS A 157 -1.25 -12.30 -11.20
N THR A 158 -0.41 -12.87 -10.34
CA THR A 158 -0.61 -12.81 -8.89
C THR A 158 -0.72 -11.37 -8.37
N GLU A 159 0.13 -10.44 -8.81
CA GLU A 159 0.01 -9.02 -8.43
C GLU A 159 -1.34 -8.42 -8.87
N ALA A 160 -1.80 -8.72 -10.08
CA ALA A 160 -3.03 -8.17 -10.64
C ALA A 160 -4.32 -8.75 -10.02
N VAL A 161 -4.31 -10.03 -9.64
CA VAL A 161 -5.49 -10.74 -9.13
C VAL A 161 -5.55 -10.74 -7.60
N ALA A 162 -4.43 -10.99 -6.92
CA ALA A 162 -4.37 -11.02 -5.47
C ALA A 162 -4.34 -9.61 -4.86
N GLY A 163 -3.59 -8.67 -5.44
CA GLY A 163 -3.59 -7.27 -5.01
C GLY A 163 -4.92 -6.59 -5.35
N ILE A 164 -5.55 -5.90 -4.39
CA ILE A 164 -6.88 -5.31 -4.61
C ILE A 164 -6.81 -4.20 -5.67
N VAL A 165 -5.80 -3.33 -5.58
CA VAL A 165 -5.52 -2.28 -6.58
C VAL A 165 -5.28 -2.84 -7.99
N GLY A 166 -4.88 -4.11 -8.10
CA GLY A 166 -4.79 -4.86 -9.35
C GLY A 166 -6.12 -4.98 -10.11
N ARG A 167 -7.25 -4.65 -9.49
CA ARG A 167 -8.57 -4.52 -10.13
C ARG A 167 -8.52 -3.66 -11.40
N ALA A 168 -7.70 -2.61 -11.42
CA ALA A 168 -7.51 -1.76 -12.59
C ALA A 168 -7.04 -2.57 -13.81
N ASP A 169 -6.15 -3.54 -13.62
CA ASP A 169 -5.63 -4.40 -14.68
C ASP A 169 -6.67 -5.41 -15.17
N VAL A 170 -7.29 -6.13 -14.23
CA VAL A 170 -8.22 -7.21 -14.55
C VAL A 170 -9.50 -6.67 -15.19
N LEU A 171 -10.07 -5.58 -14.65
CA LEU A 171 -11.28 -4.96 -15.19
C LEU A 171 -11.02 -4.30 -16.55
N ALA A 172 -9.90 -3.58 -16.71
CA ALA A 172 -9.55 -3.01 -18.01
C ALA A 172 -9.31 -4.11 -19.06
N CYS A 173 -8.76 -5.26 -18.68
CA CYS A 173 -8.54 -6.40 -19.58
C CYS A 173 -9.87 -7.03 -20.03
N LEU A 174 -10.86 -7.13 -19.14
CA LEU A 174 -12.19 -7.60 -19.49
C LEU A 174 -12.83 -6.68 -20.52
N LEU A 175 -12.82 -5.37 -20.26
CA LEU A 175 -13.38 -4.35 -21.16
C LEU A 175 -12.63 -4.30 -22.50
N PHE A 176 -11.29 -4.47 -22.48
CA PHE A 176 -10.46 -4.57 -23.67
C PHE A 176 -10.90 -5.74 -24.57
N LEU A 177 -11.09 -6.94 -24.01
CA LEU A 177 -11.52 -8.11 -24.79
C LEU A 177 -12.94 -7.94 -25.32
N LEU A 178 -13.86 -7.40 -24.52
CA LEU A 178 -15.25 -7.14 -24.93
C LEU A 178 -15.33 -6.07 -26.02
N ALA A 179 -14.49 -5.03 -25.95
CA ALA A 179 -14.37 -4.03 -27.00
C ALA A 179 -13.86 -4.67 -28.30
N PHE A 180 -12.77 -5.45 -28.25
CA PHE A 180 -12.25 -6.16 -29.42
C PHE A 180 -13.27 -7.14 -30.03
N LEU A 181 -14.05 -7.87 -29.21
CA LEU A 181 -15.10 -8.75 -29.71
C LEU A 181 -16.27 -7.99 -30.34
N SER A 182 -16.67 -6.87 -29.74
CA SER A 182 -17.73 -6.00 -30.27
C SER A 182 -17.28 -5.38 -31.59
N TYR A 183 -16.02 -4.95 -31.67
CA TYR A 183 -15.43 -4.47 -32.92
C TYR A 183 -15.51 -5.53 -34.01
N ASN A 184 -15.02 -6.75 -33.76
CA ASN A 184 -15.08 -7.85 -34.73
C ASN A 184 -16.52 -8.20 -35.17
N ARG A 185 -17.53 -7.99 -34.33
CA ARG A 185 -18.96 -8.19 -34.68
C ARG A 185 -19.56 -7.03 -35.48
N SER A 186 -18.98 -5.85 -35.38
CA SER A 186 -19.42 -4.66 -36.12
C SER A 186 -19.05 -4.71 -37.60
N LEU A 187 -18.03 -5.49 -37.95
CA LEU A 187 -17.51 -5.61 -39.32
C LEU A 187 -18.38 -6.54 -40.17
N ASP A 188 -18.72 -6.09 -41.37
CA ASP A 188 -19.32 -6.99 -42.37
C ASP A 188 -18.25 -7.95 -42.92
N GLN A 189 -18.34 -9.23 -42.57
CA GLN A 189 -17.43 -10.23 -43.12
C GLN A 189 -17.73 -10.52 -44.61
N GLY A 190 -18.94 -10.19 -45.08
CA GLY A 190 -19.46 -10.48 -46.42
C GLY A 190 -19.15 -9.44 -47.50
N CYS A 191 -18.83 -8.18 -47.14
CA CYS A 191 -18.47 -7.17 -48.14
C CYS A 191 -17.02 -7.34 -48.64
N THR A 192 -16.89 -7.40 -49.96
CA THR A 192 -15.66 -7.52 -50.74
C THR A 192 -15.37 -6.20 -51.45
N GLY A 193 -14.25 -5.55 -51.17
CA GLY A 193 -13.83 -4.32 -51.86
C GLY A 193 -12.49 -3.76 -51.35
N GLU A 194 -11.93 -2.78 -52.07
CA GLU A 194 -10.64 -2.12 -51.84
C GLU A 194 -10.62 -1.10 -50.67
N CYS A 195 -11.72 -0.97 -49.93
CA CYS A 195 -11.87 -0.04 -48.80
C CYS A 195 -11.99 -0.78 -47.46
N PHE A 196 -11.80 -0.06 -46.34
CA PHE A 196 -12.07 -0.56 -44.98
C PHE A 196 -13.41 -1.31 -44.92
N PRO A 197 -13.50 -2.44 -44.18
CA PRO A 197 -14.72 -3.23 -44.16
C PRO A 197 -15.88 -2.34 -43.70
N PRO A 198 -16.99 -2.29 -44.46
CA PRO A 198 -18.11 -1.45 -44.08
C PRO A 198 -18.67 -1.91 -42.73
N THR A 199 -19.15 -0.95 -41.96
CA THR A 199 -19.75 -1.23 -40.66
C THR A 199 -21.11 -1.92 -40.87
N ALA A 200 -21.16 -3.24 -40.68
CA ALA A 200 -22.40 -4.03 -40.70
C ALA A 200 -23.34 -3.63 -39.56
N SER A 201 -22.77 -3.33 -38.39
CA SER A 201 -23.56 -2.97 -37.22
C SER A 201 -22.96 -1.76 -36.51
N PRO A 202 -23.51 -0.56 -36.76
CA PRO A 202 -23.12 0.66 -36.05
C PRO A 202 -23.26 0.53 -34.53
N PHE A 203 -24.25 -0.24 -34.07
CA PHE A 203 -24.44 -0.53 -32.65
C PHE A 203 -23.21 -1.20 -32.03
N PHE A 204 -22.69 -2.27 -32.64
CA PHE A 204 -21.51 -2.97 -32.10
C PHE A 204 -20.23 -2.14 -32.21
N LEU A 205 -20.14 -1.24 -33.21
CA LEU A 205 -19.03 -0.29 -33.31
C LEU A 205 -19.09 0.74 -32.17
N LEU A 206 -20.26 1.35 -31.93
CA LEU A 206 -20.47 2.28 -30.81
C LEU A 206 -20.24 1.59 -29.46
N LEU A 207 -20.68 0.33 -29.31
CA LEU A 207 -20.41 -0.47 -28.12
C LEU A 207 -18.90 -0.72 -27.93
N SER A 208 -18.17 -1.02 -29.00
CA SER A 208 -16.71 -1.17 -28.95
C SER A 208 -16.01 0.13 -28.53
N LEU A 209 -16.42 1.27 -29.09
CA LEU A 209 -15.91 2.59 -28.72
C LEU A 209 -16.18 2.87 -27.24
N PHE A 210 -17.42 2.68 -26.79
CA PHE A 210 -17.81 2.86 -25.40
C PHE A 210 -17.01 1.97 -24.44
N LEU A 211 -16.91 0.68 -24.73
CA LEU A 211 -16.17 -0.28 -23.89
C LEU A 211 -14.67 0.03 -23.86
N GLY A 212 -14.07 0.42 -25.00
CA GLY A 212 -12.66 0.82 -25.07
C GLY A 212 -12.37 2.11 -24.30
N THR A 213 -13.28 3.10 -24.36
CA THR A 213 -13.19 4.30 -23.53
C THR A 213 -13.35 3.97 -22.04
N CYS A 214 -14.27 3.08 -21.68
CA CYS A 214 -14.40 2.60 -20.31
C CYS A 214 -13.12 1.88 -19.85
N ALA A 215 -12.50 1.04 -20.70
CA ALA A 215 -11.25 0.39 -20.38
C ALA A 215 -10.14 1.41 -20.07
N MET A 216 -10.04 2.48 -20.88
CA MET A 216 -9.11 3.59 -20.66
C MET A 216 -9.37 4.30 -19.32
N LEU A 217 -10.63 4.59 -18.99
CA LEU A 217 -11.01 5.25 -17.72
C LEU A 217 -10.87 4.34 -16.48
N VAL A 218 -10.73 3.03 -16.67
CA VAL A 218 -10.34 2.08 -15.61
C VAL A 218 -8.82 2.06 -15.49
N LYS A 219 -8.11 1.99 -16.61
CA LYS A 219 -6.65 2.02 -16.69
C LYS A 219 -6.18 2.53 -18.05
N GLU A 220 -5.21 3.44 -18.05
CA GLU A 220 -4.73 4.11 -19.27
C GLU A 220 -4.33 3.16 -20.40
N THR A 221 -3.76 2.00 -20.07
CA THR A 221 -3.37 0.96 -21.04
C THR A 221 -4.57 0.41 -21.84
N GLY A 222 -5.80 0.58 -21.36
CA GLY A 222 -7.02 0.21 -22.08
C GLY A 222 -7.17 0.90 -23.44
N VAL A 223 -6.57 2.08 -23.63
CA VAL A 223 -6.59 2.81 -24.93
C VAL A 223 -5.97 1.98 -26.07
N THR A 224 -5.08 1.03 -25.74
CA THR A 224 -4.37 0.21 -26.71
C THR A 224 -5.30 -0.69 -27.53
N VAL A 225 -6.54 -0.94 -27.08
CA VAL A 225 -7.52 -1.74 -27.83
C VAL A 225 -7.85 -1.13 -29.18
N PHE A 226 -7.89 0.21 -29.27
CA PHE A 226 -8.18 0.91 -30.52
C PHE A 226 -7.05 0.73 -31.53
N GLY A 227 -5.79 0.80 -31.07
CA GLY A 227 -4.62 0.51 -31.89
C GLY A 227 -4.61 -0.95 -32.36
N VAL A 228 -4.98 -1.89 -31.49
CA VAL A 228 -5.11 -3.31 -31.84
C VAL A 228 -6.19 -3.53 -32.91
N CYS A 229 -7.37 -2.93 -32.77
CA CYS A 229 -8.45 -3.04 -33.75
C CYS A 229 -8.05 -2.45 -35.11
N LEU A 230 -7.45 -1.25 -35.13
CA LEU A 230 -6.98 -0.59 -36.34
C LEU A 230 -5.97 -1.45 -37.11
N VAL A 231 -4.95 -1.94 -36.41
CA VAL A 231 -3.89 -2.75 -37.04
C VAL A 231 -4.42 -4.11 -37.47
N TYR A 232 -5.27 -4.75 -36.66
CA TYR A 232 -5.94 -5.98 -37.04
C TYR A 232 -6.71 -5.85 -38.35
N ASP A 233 -7.37 -4.71 -38.58
CA ASP A 233 -8.10 -4.43 -39.82
C ASP A 233 -7.20 -4.13 -41.00
N LEU A 234 -6.14 -3.35 -40.83
CA LEU A 234 -5.15 -3.11 -41.88
C LEU A 234 -4.61 -4.43 -42.44
N PHE A 235 -4.29 -5.39 -41.55
CA PHE A 235 -3.84 -6.71 -41.96
C PHE A 235 -4.97 -7.58 -42.55
N SER A 236 -6.22 -7.43 -42.09
CA SER A 236 -7.37 -8.16 -42.62
C SER A 236 -7.82 -7.65 -44.00
N LEU A 237 -7.59 -6.36 -44.30
CA LEU A 237 -7.93 -5.70 -45.56
C LEU A 237 -7.01 -6.10 -46.70
N SER A 238 -5.69 -6.03 -46.49
CA SER A 238 -4.74 -6.42 -47.53
C SER A 238 -4.85 -7.91 -47.89
N HIS A 239 -5.34 -8.75 -46.97
CA HIS A 239 -5.67 -10.16 -47.24
C HIS A 239 -6.81 -10.34 -48.27
N LYS A 240 -7.78 -9.41 -48.36
CA LYS A 240 -8.91 -9.52 -49.32
C LYS A 240 -8.58 -8.92 -50.69
N GLN A 241 -7.63 -8.00 -50.79
CA GLN A 241 -7.21 -7.36 -52.05
C GLN A 241 -6.46 -8.34 -52.98
N ASP A 242 -5.62 -9.23 -52.43
CA ASP A 242 -4.89 -10.26 -53.20
C ASP A 242 -5.81 -11.35 -53.79
N LYS A 243 -6.96 -11.62 -53.16
CA LYS A 243 -7.97 -12.57 -53.68
C LYS A 243 -8.80 -12.01 -54.83
N SER A 244 -9.01 -10.69 -54.88
CA SER A 244 -9.72 -10.04 -55.99
C SER A 244 -8.83 -9.89 -57.23
N SER A 245 -7.53 -9.67 -57.05
CA SER A 245 -6.56 -9.53 -58.14
C SER A 245 -6.29 -10.86 -58.89
N ASN A 246 -6.29 -12.00 -58.20
CA ASN A 246 -6.08 -13.32 -58.80
C ASN A 246 -7.34 -13.95 -59.43
N GLY A 247 -8.50 -13.27 -59.38
CA GLY A 247 -9.78 -13.78 -59.89
C GLY A 247 -10.24 -13.20 -61.23
N VAL A 248 -9.49 -12.25 -61.82
CA VAL A 248 -9.90 -11.55 -63.04
C VAL A 248 -8.92 -11.84 -64.18
N VAL A 249 -9.13 -12.97 -64.86
CA VAL A 249 -8.60 -13.17 -66.21
C VAL A 249 -9.54 -12.46 -67.18
N HIS A 250 -9.28 -11.19 -67.46
CA HIS A 250 -9.94 -10.49 -68.57
C HIS A 250 -9.30 -10.94 -69.90
N GLN A 251 -10.11 -11.62 -70.72
CA GLN A 251 -9.87 -11.77 -72.15
C GLN A 251 -9.67 -10.38 -72.79
N ARG A 252 -8.50 -10.19 -73.40
CA ARG A 252 -8.21 -9.07 -74.29
C ARG A 252 -8.80 -9.33 -75.68
N SER A 253 -9.41 -8.31 -76.26
CA SER A 253 -9.41 -8.02 -77.71
C SER A 253 -9.74 -6.52 -77.95
N PRO A 254 -9.31 -5.92 -79.07
CA PRO A 254 -8.67 -4.59 -79.08
C PRO A 254 -9.50 -3.50 -79.80
N GLN A 255 -9.25 -2.22 -79.48
CA GLN A 255 -9.38 -1.10 -80.44
C GLN A 255 -8.67 0.18 -79.94
N GLN A 256 -8.09 0.92 -80.91
CA GLN A 256 -7.24 2.13 -80.79
C GLN A 256 -8.07 3.46 -80.84
N PRO A 257 -7.49 4.65 -81.18
CA PRO A 257 -6.96 5.66 -80.27
C PRO A 257 -7.65 7.05 -80.41
N GLY A 258 -7.46 7.97 -79.46
CA GLY A 258 -7.84 9.38 -79.65
C GLY A 258 -7.60 10.28 -78.44
N SER A 259 -6.63 11.18 -78.57
CA SER A 259 -6.42 12.41 -77.79
C SER A 259 -7.25 13.57 -78.42
N PRO A 260 -7.31 14.83 -77.88
CA PRO A 260 -6.49 15.46 -76.83
C PRO A 260 -7.25 16.33 -75.78
N GLN A 261 -6.45 16.85 -74.83
CA GLN A 261 -6.79 17.80 -73.75
C GLN A 261 -7.33 19.16 -74.25
N PRO A 262 -7.76 20.05 -73.33
CA PRO A 262 -6.88 21.20 -73.03
C PRO A 262 -6.80 21.62 -71.55
N ALA A 263 -5.79 22.48 -71.31
CA ALA A 263 -5.17 22.93 -70.07
C ALA A 263 -5.92 24.02 -69.27
N SER A 264 -5.53 24.22 -67.99
CA SER A 264 -5.06 25.52 -67.44
C SER A 264 -4.79 25.51 -65.91
N LEU A 265 -3.51 25.53 -65.52
CA LEU A 265 -2.75 26.58 -64.77
C LEU A 265 -3.24 27.17 -63.39
N PRO A 266 -2.37 27.79 -62.57
CA PRO A 266 -2.05 27.33 -61.20
C PRO A 266 -2.20 28.40 -60.09
N ALA A 267 -2.03 28.04 -58.81
CA ALA A 267 -1.74 29.01 -57.74
C ALA A 267 -0.99 28.42 -56.52
N HIS A 268 -0.25 29.31 -55.84
CA HIS A 268 0.92 29.15 -54.98
C HIS A 268 0.70 28.64 -53.53
N PRO A 269 1.80 28.30 -52.81
CA PRO A 269 1.78 27.77 -51.44
C PRO A 269 1.88 28.87 -50.37
N HIS A 270 1.10 28.75 -49.30
CA HIS A 270 1.30 29.55 -48.09
C HIS A 270 1.82 28.69 -46.93
N ARG A 271 3.00 29.09 -46.47
CA ARG A 271 3.75 28.64 -45.32
C ARG A 271 3.44 29.60 -44.18
N GLU A 272 2.83 29.13 -43.09
CA GLU A 272 2.72 29.91 -41.85
C GLU A 272 3.45 29.21 -40.70
N SER A 273 4.38 29.98 -40.15
CA SER A 273 5.22 29.72 -38.99
C SER A 273 4.48 30.09 -37.70
N GLY A 274 4.09 29.09 -36.91
CA GLY A 274 3.59 29.25 -35.54
C GLY A 274 4.67 28.94 -34.51
N LYS A 275 5.06 29.95 -33.74
CA LYS A 275 6.11 29.94 -32.71
C LYS A 275 5.81 28.94 -31.57
N GLN A 276 6.73 27.99 -31.34
CA GLN A 276 6.77 27.17 -30.13
C GLN A 276 7.36 27.98 -28.96
N GLN A 277 6.50 28.43 -28.04
CA GLN A 277 6.92 28.90 -26.72
C GLN A 277 7.32 27.70 -25.85
N ARG A 278 8.62 27.57 -25.60
CA ARG A 278 9.20 26.71 -24.57
C ARG A 278 8.95 27.33 -23.20
N PHE A 279 8.19 26.66 -22.34
CA PHE A 279 8.21 26.88 -20.89
C PHE A 279 9.01 25.76 -20.22
N PRO A 280 10.01 26.05 -19.36
CA PRO A 280 10.71 25.05 -18.57
C PRO A 280 10.02 24.86 -17.22
N HIS A 281 9.35 23.72 -17.00
CA HIS A 281 8.93 23.31 -15.66
C HIS A 281 10.05 22.50 -14.99
N LYS A 282 10.76 23.15 -14.05
CA LYS A 282 11.58 22.52 -13.00
C LYS A 282 10.82 22.68 -11.67
N GLY A 283 10.70 21.57 -10.93
CA GLY A 283 10.49 21.58 -9.48
C GLY A 283 9.12 21.08 -9.02
N ALA A 284 9.12 19.93 -8.34
CA ALA A 284 8.42 19.63 -7.08
C ALA A 284 8.16 18.10 -6.94
N TRP A 285 9.19 17.31 -6.60
CA TRP A 285 9.04 15.95 -6.09
C TRP A 285 10.05 15.72 -4.97
N GLY A 286 9.63 16.03 -3.75
CA GLY A 286 10.28 15.63 -2.51
C GLY A 286 9.52 14.44 -1.93
N GLY A 287 10.10 13.25 -2.05
CA GLY A 287 9.48 11.99 -1.60
C GLY A 287 10.35 10.79 -1.99
N CYS A 288 11.51 10.67 -1.36
CA CYS A 288 12.44 9.52 -1.43
C CYS A 288 12.59 8.83 -2.81
N HIS A 289 12.96 9.59 -3.82
CA HIS A 289 13.77 9.05 -4.92
C HIS A 289 15.23 9.21 -4.52
N SER A 290 15.96 8.10 -4.43
CA SER A 290 17.42 8.11 -4.37
C SER A 290 17.91 8.90 -5.58
N SER A 291 18.56 10.03 -5.34
CA SER A 291 19.31 10.73 -6.36
C SER A 291 20.35 9.77 -6.94
N LEU A 292 20.48 9.78 -8.27
CA LEU A 292 21.62 9.16 -8.96
C LEU A 292 22.93 9.53 -8.24
N PRO A 293 23.93 8.63 -8.18
CA PRO A 293 25.24 9.01 -7.69
C PRO A 293 25.73 10.27 -8.43
N PRO A 294 26.35 11.24 -7.74
CA PRO A 294 26.90 12.41 -8.38
C PRO A 294 27.94 11.99 -9.44
N GLU A 295 28.01 12.75 -10.54
CA GLU A 295 29.00 12.53 -11.60
C GLU A 295 30.41 12.42 -10.98
N PRO A 296 31.15 11.32 -11.25
CA PRO A 296 32.57 11.29 -10.91
C PRO A 296 33.31 12.30 -11.78
N LYS A 297 34.07 13.19 -11.14
CA LYS A 297 34.99 14.10 -11.84
C LYS A 297 35.99 13.27 -12.65
N SER A 298 36.14 13.66 -13.90
CA SER A 298 36.86 12.97 -14.97
C SER A 298 38.31 12.64 -14.63
N SER A 299 38.70 11.38 -14.78
CA SER A 299 40.07 10.99 -15.08
C SER A 299 40.08 9.85 -16.10
N GLY A 300 40.41 10.15 -17.36
CA GLY A 300 41.09 9.19 -18.24
C GLY A 300 40.31 8.31 -19.22
N PHE A 301 39.10 8.68 -19.71
CA PHE A 301 38.46 7.94 -20.83
C PHE A 301 38.20 8.85 -22.05
N PRO A 302 38.43 8.37 -23.30
CA PRO A 302 38.29 9.17 -24.52
C PRO A 302 36.83 9.39 -24.98
N VAL A 303 35.83 9.10 -24.12
CA VAL A 303 34.40 9.18 -24.44
C VAL A 303 33.71 10.13 -23.46
N SER A 304 32.90 11.07 -23.97
CA SER A 304 32.18 12.01 -23.11
C SER A 304 31.28 11.27 -22.09
N PRO A 305 31.23 11.72 -20.82
CA PRO A 305 30.40 11.08 -19.78
C PRO A 305 28.93 10.91 -20.18
N ARG A 306 28.39 11.86 -20.95
CA ARG A 306 27.01 11.82 -21.46
C ARG A 306 26.76 10.67 -22.44
N ALA A 307 27.72 10.36 -23.30
CA ALA A 307 27.60 9.26 -24.25
C ALA A 307 27.60 7.91 -23.53
N VAL A 308 28.48 7.75 -22.53
CA VAL A 308 28.55 6.56 -21.66
C VAL A 308 27.22 6.35 -20.93
N TRP A 309 26.69 7.39 -20.27
CA TRP A 309 25.40 7.31 -19.57
C TRP A 309 24.22 7.01 -20.49
N SER A 310 24.24 7.54 -21.73
CA SER A 310 23.18 7.28 -22.71
C SER A 310 23.22 5.85 -23.21
N LEU A 311 24.41 5.30 -23.43
CA LEU A 311 24.61 3.90 -23.79
C LEU A 311 24.16 2.95 -22.67
N MET A 312 24.60 3.18 -21.43
CA MET A 312 24.19 2.37 -20.27
C MET A 312 22.66 2.35 -20.11
N ARG A 313 22.01 3.49 -20.32
CA ARG A 313 20.54 3.60 -20.30
C ARG A 313 19.90 2.77 -21.41
N PHE A 314 20.40 2.89 -22.65
CA PHE A 314 19.87 2.15 -23.78
C PHE A 314 20.01 0.63 -23.58
N LEU A 315 21.19 0.17 -23.17
CA LEU A 315 21.46 -1.24 -22.88
C LEU A 315 20.56 -1.77 -21.77
N THR A 316 20.44 -1.01 -20.67
CA THR A 316 19.60 -1.40 -19.53
C THR A 316 18.13 -1.50 -19.94
N TYR A 317 17.57 -0.47 -20.60
CA TYR A 317 16.16 -0.51 -21.04
C TYR A 317 15.89 -1.61 -22.06
N SER A 318 16.82 -1.89 -22.97
CA SER A 318 16.69 -3.00 -23.91
C SER A 318 16.69 -4.35 -23.18
N TYR A 319 17.55 -4.51 -22.17
CA TYR A 319 17.54 -5.70 -21.32
C TYR A 319 16.26 -5.83 -20.49
N LEU A 320 15.65 -4.73 -20.02
CA LEU A 320 14.38 -4.80 -19.29
C LEU A 320 13.27 -5.44 -20.13
N LEU A 321 13.27 -5.28 -21.47
CA LEU A 321 12.33 -5.99 -22.34
C LEU A 321 12.54 -7.51 -22.27
N ALA A 322 13.80 -7.95 -22.38
CA ALA A 322 14.17 -9.36 -22.24
C ALA A 322 13.82 -9.91 -20.85
N PHE A 323 14.01 -9.11 -19.80
CA PHE A 323 13.63 -9.46 -18.44
C PHE A 323 12.11 -9.62 -18.28
N ASN A 324 11.29 -8.73 -18.86
CA ASN A 324 9.83 -8.87 -18.85
C ASN A 324 9.37 -10.13 -19.59
N VAL A 325 10.01 -10.48 -20.73
CA VAL A 325 9.74 -11.74 -21.44
C VAL A 325 10.17 -12.94 -20.60
N TRP A 326 11.28 -12.85 -19.88
CA TRP A 326 11.72 -13.88 -18.95
C TRP A 326 10.70 -14.11 -17.82
N LEU A 327 10.08 -13.05 -17.29
CA LEU A 327 9.01 -13.19 -16.30
C LEU A 327 7.76 -13.89 -16.85
N LEU A 328 7.47 -13.79 -18.15
CA LEU A 328 6.40 -14.56 -18.80
C LEU A 328 6.81 -16.03 -19.00
N LEU A 329 8.04 -16.29 -19.42
CA LEU A 329 8.52 -17.65 -19.71
C LEU A 329 8.80 -18.48 -18.45
N ALA A 330 9.41 -17.85 -17.45
CA ALA A 330 9.89 -18.47 -16.23
C ALA A 330 9.62 -17.55 -15.02
N PRO A 331 8.37 -17.48 -14.52
CA PRO A 331 7.97 -16.64 -13.39
C PRO A 331 8.46 -17.19 -12.04
N VAL A 332 9.78 -17.38 -11.90
CA VAL A 332 10.44 -17.92 -10.71
C VAL A 332 10.60 -16.84 -9.66
N THR A 333 11.16 -15.71 -10.07
CA THR A 333 11.46 -14.55 -9.23
C THR A 333 10.36 -13.51 -9.43
N LEU A 334 9.40 -13.48 -8.51
CA LEU A 334 8.30 -12.53 -8.50
C LEU A 334 8.40 -11.67 -7.24
N CYS A 335 8.32 -10.36 -7.39
CA CYS A 335 8.40 -9.35 -6.35
C CYS A 335 7.22 -8.38 -6.47
N TYR A 336 6.65 -7.99 -5.33
CA TYR A 336 5.59 -6.99 -5.30
C TYR A 336 6.07 -5.59 -5.71
N ASP A 337 7.39 -5.34 -5.71
CA ASP A 337 7.95 -4.01 -5.93
C ASP A 337 9.36 -4.09 -6.55
N TRP A 338 9.47 -3.78 -7.85
CA TRP A 338 10.72 -3.75 -8.61
C TRP A 338 11.25 -2.32 -8.74
N GLN A 339 11.85 -1.82 -7.66
CA GLN A 339 12.36 -0.45 -7.62
C GLN A 339 13.80 -0.30 -8.11
N VAL A 340 14.25 0.95 -8.19
CA VAL A 340 15.63 1.31 -8.56
C VAL A 340 16.62 0.55 -7.67
N GLY A 341 17.57 -0.14 -8.31
CA GLY A 341 18.54 -1.02 -7.64
C GLY A 341 18.14 -2.49 -7.55
N SER A 342 16.90 -2.86 -7.89
CA SER A 342 16.47 -4.28 -7.93
C SER A 342 17.10 -5.03 -9.10
N ILE A 343 17.30 -4.34 -10.22
CA ILE A 343 17.99 -4.87 -11.41
C ILE A 343 19.26 -4.03 -11.60
N PRO A 344 20.45 -4.65 -11.52
CA PRO A 344 21.70 -3.94 -11.75
C PRO A 344 21.76 -3.31 -13.15
N LEU A 345 22.40 -2.15 -13.29
CA LEU A 345 22.57 -1.50 -14.59
C LEU A 345 23.41 -2.37 -15.53
N VAL A 346 23.12 -2.30 -16.82
CA VAL A 346 23.96 -2.90 -17.87
C VAL A 346 24.99 -1.85 -18.27
N GLU A 347 26.21 -1.98 -17.73
CA GLU A 347 27.24 -0.95 -17.83
C GLU A 347 28.06 -1.03 -19.12
N THR A 348 28.16 -2.22 -19.72
CA THR A 348 29.00 -2.47 -20.90
C THR A 348 28.27 -3.30 -21.95
N ILE A 349 28.74 -3.21 -23.20
CA ILE A 349 28.22 -4.01 -24.32
C ILE A 349 28.56 -5.50 -24.13
N TRP A 350 29.65 -5.80 -23.42
CA TRP A 350 30.12 -7.17 -23.17
C TRP A 350 29.40 -7.87 -22.00
N ASP A 351 28.45 -7.20 -21.37
CA ASP A 351 27.59 -7.82 -20.36
C ASP A 351 26.80 -8.98 -20.98
N VAL A 352 26.89 -10.17 -20.37
CA VAL A 352 26.23 -11.41 -20.85
C VAL A 352 24.72 -11.23 -21.00
N ARG A 353 24.12 -10.32 -20.22
CA ARG A 353 22.69 -9.99 -20.32
C ARG A 353 22.28 -9.43 -21.68
N ASN A 354 23.21 -8.82 -22.42
CA ASN A 354 22.95 -8.37 -23.79
C ASN A 354 22.68 -9.53 -24.76
N VAL A 355 23.16 -10.75 -24.47
CA VAL A 355 22.81 -11.95 -25.25
C VAL A 355 21.29 -12.19 -25.20
N ALA A 356 20.67 -12.03 -24.03
CA ALA A 356 19.22 -12.17 -23.90
C ALA A 356 18.46 -11.08 -24.67
N THR A 357 18.98 -9.85 -24.66
CA THR A 357 18.45 -8.73 -25.46
C THR A 357 18.51 -9.01 -26.96
N ILE A 358 19.67 -9.48 -27.45
CA ILE A 358 19.88 -9.82 -28.87
C ILE A 358 18.97 -10.99 -29.27
N LEU A 359 18.91 -12.04 -28.43
CA LEU A 359 18.04 -13.18 -28.67
C LEU A 359 16.57 -12.75 -28.78
N LEU A 360 16.10 -11.90 -27.86
CA LEU A 360 14.75 -11.35 -27.94
C LEU A 360 14.53 -10.57 -29.24
N ALA A 361 15.47 -9.70 -29.61
CA ALA A 361 15.38 -8.92 -30.85
C ALA A 361 15.29 -9.83 -32.09
N VAL A 362 16.11 -10.89 -32.16
CA VAL A 362 16.09 -11.87 -33.25
C VAL A 362 14.76 -12.62 -33.28
N VAL A 363 14.27 -13.11 -32.13
CA VAL A 363 12.98 -13.81 -32.06
C VAL A 363 11.84 -12.90 -32.51
N MET A 364 11.79 -11.65 -32.03
CA MET A 364 10.77 -10.69 -32.43
C MET A 364 10.87 -10.31 -33.91
N ALA A 365 12.07 -10.17 -34.45
CA ALA A 365 12.29 -9.92 -35.88
C ALA A 365 11.81 -11.11 -36.72
N LEU A 366 12.15 -12.35 -36.33
CA LEU A 366 11.71 -13.57 -37.01
C LEU A 366 10.19 -13.74 -36.95
N LEU A 367 9.56 -13.48 -35.80
CA LEU A 367 8.09 -13.52 -35.67
C LEU A 367 7.41 -12.43 -36.51
N SER A 368 7.99 -11.24 -36.57
CA SER A 368 7.47 -10.14 -37.39
C SER A 368 7.63 -10.43 -38.88
N LEU A 369 8.79 -10.94 -39.30
CA LEU A 369 9.04 -11.40 -40.66
C LEU A 369 8.15 -12.59 -41.02
N HIS A 370 7.93 -13.52 -40.09
CA HIS A 370 6.98 -14.62 -40.29
C HIS A 370 5.56 -14.09 -40.43
N CYS A 371 5.15 -13.11 -39.62
CA CYS A 371 3.85 -12.46 -39.77
C CYS A 371 3.71 -11.79 -41.15
N LEU A 372 4.75 -11.10 -41.63
CA LEU A 372 4.79 -10.46 -42.97
C LEU A 372 4.87 -11.48 -44.13
N ALA A 373 5.54 -12.61 -43.94
CA ALA A 373 5.69 -13.65 -44.95
C ALA A 373 4.46 -14.57 -45.01
N ALA A 374 3.90 -14.93 -43.86
CA ALA A 374 2.66 -15.67 -43.72
C ALA A 374 1.47 -14.82 -44.19
N PHE A 375 1.57 -13.49 -44.07
CA PHE A 375 0.72 -12.53 -44.77
C PHE A 375 0.77 -12.69 -46.30
N LYS A 376 1.96 -12.76 -46.90
CA LYS A 376 2.11 -13.06 -48.34
C LYS A 376 1.62 -14.46 -48.75
N ARG A 377 1.46 -15.39 -47.82
CA ARG A 377 1.08 -16.80 -48.07
C ARG A 377 -0.29 -17.18 -47.51
N LEU A 378 -1.06 -16.24 -46.97
CA LEU A 378 -2.45 -16.41 -46.50
C LEU A 378 -2.63 -17.45 -45.37
N GLU A 379 -1.66 -17.62 -44.46
CA GLU A 379 -1.77 -18.55 -43.32
C GLU A 379 -1.37 -17.89 -41.98
N HIS A 380 -1.95 -18.33 -40.86
CA HIS A 380 -1.54 -18.04 -39.46
C HIS A 380 -1.99 -16.73 -38.79
N LYS A 381 -3.30 -16.43 -38.79
CA LYS A 381 -3.93 -15.34 -38.00
C LYS A 381 -3.63 -15.39 -36.49
N GLU A 382 -3.29 -16.57 -35.97
CA GLU A 382 -2.91 -16.80 -34.59
C GLU A 382 -1.67 -16.00 -34.18
N VAL A 383 -0.67 -15.92 -35.07
CA VAL A 383 0.58 -15.19 -34.81
C VAL A 383 0.33 -13.69 -34.78
N LEU A 384 -0.51 -13.18 -35.70
CA LEU A 384 -0.88 -11.76 -35.73
C LEU A 384 -1.59 -11.34 -34.45
N VAL A 385 -2.67 -12.02 -34.06
CA VAL A 385 -3.42 -11.66 -32.83
C VAL A 385 -2.55 -11.83 -31.59
N GLY A 386 -1.74 -12.90 -31.54
CA GLY A 386 -0.78 -13.13 -30.48
C GLY A 386 0.23 -11.99 -30.31
N LEU A 387 0.81 -11.50 -31.42
CA LEU A 387 1.73 -10.35 -31.40
C LEU A 387 1.03 -9.05 -31.04
N LEU A 388 -0.17 -8.79 -31.56
CA LEU A 388 -0.94 -7.59 -31.23
C LEU A 388 -1.25 -7.52 -29.74
N PHE A 389 -1.75 -8.63 -29.16
CA PHE A 389 -2.09 -8.69 -27.74
C PHE A 389 -0.86 -8.69 -26.83
N LEU A 390 0.30 -9.15 -27.32
CA LEU A 390 1.56 -9.13 -26.56
C LEU A 390 2.19 -7.73 -26.56
N VAL A 391 2.29 -7.09 -27.72
CA VAL A 391 3.08 -5.86 -27.90
C VAL A 391 2.29 -4.60 -27.56
N PHE A 392 1.08 -4.43 -28.09
CA PHE A 392 0.35 -3.16 -27.97
C PHE A 392 0.04 -2.78 -26.51
N PRO A 393 -0.52 -3.67 -25.67
CA PRO A 393 -0.75 -3.37 -24.27
C PRO A 393 0.54 -3.08 -23.47
N PHE A 394 1.69 -3.57 -23.93
CA PHE A 394 2.98 -3.39 -23.26
C PHE A 394 3.71 -2.09 -23.68
N ILE A 395 3.45 -1.54 -24.87
CA ILE A 395 4.13 -0.33 -25.38
C ILE A 395 4.13 0.82 -24.35
N PRO A 396 3.01 1.21 -23.72
CA PRO A 396 2.98 2.31 -22.76
C PRO A 396 3.91 2.09 -21.55
N ALA A 397 4.23 0.84 -21.23
CA ALA A 397 5.06 0.44 -20.09
C ALA A 397 6.47 -0.02 -20.44
N SER A 398 6.80 -0.06 -21.73
CA SER A 398 8.09 -0.55 -22.24
C SER A 398 9.30 0.30 -21.87
N ASN A 399 9.09 1.51 -21.35
CA ASN A 399 10.13 2.53 -21.12
C ASN A 399 10.89 3.00 -22.38
N LEU A 400 10.51 2.53 -23.58
CA LEU A 400 11.17 2.89 -24.85
C LEU A 400 10.76 4.27 -25.36
N PHE A 401 9.45 4.56 -25.35
CA PHE A 401 8.89 5.81 -25.88
C PHE A 401 8.60 6.82 -24.77
N PHE A 402 8.10 6.33 -23.64
CA PHE A 402 7.72 7.13 -22.48
C PHE A 402 8.38 6.54 -21.25
N ARG A 403 9.04 7.39 -20.45
CA ARG A 403 9.59 6.95 -19.16
C ARG A 403 8.45 6.81 -18.18
N VAL A 404 8.30 5.61 -17.64
CA VAL A 404 7.33 5.30 -16.60
C VAL A 404 8.05 5.28 -15.26
N GLY A 405 7.35 5.64 -14.18
CA GLY A 405 7.95 5.82 -12.85
C GLY A 405 8.47 4.55 -12.15
N PHE A 406 8.48 3.39 -12.82
CA PHE A 406 8.93 2.10 -12.28
C PHE A 406 9.87 1.37 -13.25
N VAL A 407 10.74 0.49 -12.71
CA VAL A 407 11.70 -0.29 -13.51
C VAL A 407 10.98 -1.46 -14.19
N VAL A 408 10.28 -2.27 -13.41
CA VAL A 408 9.42 -3.38 -13.84
C VAL A 408 8.16 -3.36 -12.98
N ALA A 409 7.03 -3.86 -13.50
CA ALA A 409 5.82 -4.08 -12.71
C ALA A 409 5.08 -5.28 -13.28
N GLU A 410 4.85 -6.31 -12.47
CA GLU A 410 4.33 -7.60 -12.92
C GLU A 410 2.89 -7.48 -13.39
N ARG A 411 2.08 -6.67 -12.69
CA ARG A 411 0.71 -6.36 -13.08
C ARG A 411 0.57 -5.86 -14.52
N VAL A 412 1.59 -5.18 -15.05
CA VAL A 412 1.55 -4.64 -16.41
C VAL A 412 1.66 -5.75 -17.47
N LEU A 413 2.18 -6.91 -17.11
CA LEU A 413 2.24 -8.09 -17.97
C LEU A 413 0.92 -8.87 -18.01
N TYR A 414 -0.10 -8.49 -17.22
CA TYR A 414 -1.40 -9.16 -17.22
C TYR A 414 -2.06 -9.17 -18.61
N MET A 415 -2.27 -8.01 -19.26
CA MET A 415 -2.82 -7.99 -20.63
C MET A 415 -1.87 -8.60 -21.69
N PRO A 416 -0.56 -8.24 -21.74
CA PRO A 416 0.41 -8.85 -22.66
C PRO A 416 0.46 -10.38 -22.61
N SER A 417 0.25 -10.97 -21.43
CA SER A 417 0.30 -12.42 -21.24
C SER A 417 -0.77 -13.17 -22.05
N MET A 418 -1.87 -12.52 -22.45
CA MET A 418 -2.86 -13.12 -23.37
C MET A 418 -2.20 -13.45 -24.72
N GLY A 419 -1.45 -12.50 -25.28
CA GLY A 419 -0.72 -12.68 -26.52
C GLY A 419 0.37 -13.74 -26.40
N TYR A 420 1.10 -13.75 -25.29
CA TYR A 420 2.05 -14.81 -24.96
C TYR A 420 1.39 -16.20 -24.94
N CYS A 421 0.26 -16.37 -24.24
CA CYS A 421 -0.43 -17.66 -24.15
C CYS A 421 -0.93 -18.15 -25.52
N ILE A 422 -1.38 -17.23 -26.40
CA ILE A 422 -1.76 -17.55 -27.78
C ILE A 422 -0.56 -18.06 -28.57
N LEU A 423 0.57 -17.33 -28.55
CA LEU A 423 1.78 -17.69 -29.28
C LEU A 423 2.39 -18.99 -28.77
N PHE A 424 2.41 -19.21 -27.46
CA PHE A 424 2.91 -20.42 -26.84
C PHE A 424 2.11 -21.65 -27.29
N VAL A 425 0.78 -21.60 -27.21
CA VAL A 425 -0.09 -22.72 -27.62
C VAL A 425 -0.06 -22.95 -29.13
N HIS A 426 0.04 -21.88 -29.93
CA HIS A 426 0.26 -22.00 -31.37
C HIS A 426 1.57 -22.74 -31.68
N GLY A 427 2.68 -22.32 -31.06
CA GLY A 427 3.98 -22.96 -31.19
C GLY A 427 3.95 -24.43 -30.75
N LEU A 428 3.28 -24.73 -29.63
CA LEU A 428 3.07 -26.09 -29.14
C LEU A 428 2.31 -26.95 -30.15
N SER A 429 1.23 -26.41 -30.73
CA SER A 429 0.43 -27.11 -31.74
C SER A 429 1.27 -27.41 -32.98
N LYS A 430 2.11 -26.48 -33.43
CA LYS A 430 3.00 -26.68 -34.58
C LYS A 430 4.09 -27.71 -34.29
N LEU A 431 4.73 -27.62 -33.13
CA LEU A 431 5.74 -28.59 -32.72
C LEU A 431 5.15 -30.01 -32.62
N CYS A 432 3.92 -30.14 -32.12
CA CYS A 432 3.21 -31.41 -32.05
C CYS A 432 2.99 -32.04 -33.45
N THR A 433 2.81 -31.23 -34.50
CA THR A 433 2.68 -31.74 -35.87
C THR A 433 4.00 -32.24 -36.48
N TRP A 434 5.13 -31.80 -35.94
CA TRP A 434 6.47 -32.21 -36.42
C TRP A 434 7.03 -33.43 -35.68
N LEU A 435 6.48 -33.73 -34.50
CA LEU A 435 6.97 -34.81 -33.65
C LEU A 435 6.26 -36.15 -33.94
N ASN A 436 7.01 -37.24 -33.78
CA ASN A 436 6.44 -38.59 -33.76
C ASN A 436 5.54 -38.79 -32.52
N ARG A 437 4.73 -39.88 -32.50
CA ARG A 437 3.80 -40.16 -31.39
C ARG A 437 4.41 -40.08 -29.99
N CYS A 438 5.63 -40.60 -29.82
CA CYS A 438 6.36 -40.53 -28.55
C CYS A 438 6.67 -39.08 -28.18
N GLY A 439 7.25 -38.30 -29.11
CA GLY A 439 7.55 -36.88 -28.89
C GLY A 439 6.31 -36.03 -28.62
N ALA A 440 5.20 -36.27 -29.34
CA ALA A 440 3.93 -35.59 -29.08
C ALA A 440 3.37 -35.91 -27.68
N THR A 441 3.50 -37.17 -27.23
CA THR A 441 3.07 -37.59 -25.88
C THR A 441 3.94 -36.91 -24.82
N THR A 442 5.27 -36.92 -24.99
CA THR A 442 6.20 -36.21 -24.10
C THR A 442 5.86 -34.73 -24.03
N LEU A 443 5.58 -34.08 -25.16
CA LEU A 443 5.23 -32.66 -25.21
C LEU A 443 3.93 -32.34 -24.45
N ILE A 444 2.91 -33.20 -24.59
CA ILE A 444 1.66 -33.06 -23.84
C ILE A 444 1.91 -33.24 -22.34
N VAL A 445 2.66 -34.26 -21.93
CA VAL A 445 2.99 -34.51 -20.52
C VAL A 445 3.76 -33.33 -19.94
N SER A 446 4.76 -32.80 -20.65
CA SER A 446 5.52 -31.62 -20.24
C SER A 446 4.63 -30.37 -20.12
N THR A 447 3.65 -30.21 -21.00
CA THR A 447 2.70 -29.08 -20.92
C THR A 447 1.78 -29.21 -19.72
N VAL A 448 1.29 -30.42 -19.42
CA VAL A 448 0.48 -30.67 -18.21
C VAL A 448 1.32 -30.42 -16.95
N LEU A 449 2.57 -30.88 -16.91
CA LEU A 449 3.48 -30.61 -15.80
C LEU A 449 3.72 -29.10 -15.63
N LEU A 450 3.92 -28.36 -16.71
CA LEU A 450 4.06 -26.91 -16.69
C LEU A 450 2.82 -26.23 -16.08
N LEU A 451 1.62 -26.63 -16.51
CA LEU A 451 0.36 -26.09 -15.96
C LEU A 451 0.22 -26.37 -14.46
N LEU A 452 0.62 -27.57 -13.99
CA LEU A 452 0.62 -27.91 -12.57
C LEU A 452 1.65 -27.08 -11.79
N LEU A 453 2.86 -26.90 -12.32
CA LEU A 453 3.90 -26.07 -11.71
C LEU A 453 3.45 -24.60 -11.63
N PHE A 454 2.82 -24.08 -12.68
CA PHE A 454 2.26 -22.74 -12.71
C PHE A 454 1.14 -22.60 -11.69
N SER A 455 0.20 -23.55 -11.64
CA SER A 455 -0.88 -23.57 -10.62
C SER A 455 -0.30 -23.55 -9.21
N TRP A 456 0.67 -24.43 -8.92
CA TRP A 456 1.34 -24.49 -7.62
C TRP A 456 2.06 -23.19 -7.27
N LYS A 457 2.84 -22.63 -8.21
CA LYS A 457 3.56 -21.37 -8.02
C LYS A 457 2.59 -20.22 -7.78
N THR A 458 1.46 -20.17 -8.49
CA THR A 458 0.39 -19.17 -8.29
C THR A 458 -0.20 -19.27 -6.89
N VAL A 459 -0.60 -20.47 -6.46
CA VAL A 459 -1.11 -20.70 -5.09
C VAL A 459 -0.09 -20.25 -4.04
N LYS A 460 1.19 -20.58 -4.24
CA LYS A 460 2.27 -20.18 -3.31
C LYS A 460 2.50 -18.67 -3.32
N GLN A 461 2.45 -18.04 -4.48
CA GLN A 461 2.64 -16.59 -4.62
C GLN A 461 1.49 -15.81 -3.97
N ASN A 462 0.27 -16.34 -3.98
CA ASN A 462 -0.87 -15.73 -3.30
C ASN A 462 -0.70 -15.64 -1.77
N GLU A 463 0.10 -16.52 -1.16
CA GLU A 463 0.42 -16.42 0.28
C GLU A 463 1.15 -15.13 0.65
N ILE A 464 1.91 -14.55 -0.30
CA ILE A 464 2.69 -13.33 -0.07
C ILE A 464 1.75 -12.13 0.13
N TRP A 465 0.57 -12.16 -0.48
CA TRP A 465 -0.44 -11.10 -0.44
C TRP A 465 -1.39 -11.21 0.75
N LEU A 466 -1.19 -12.16 1.66
CA LEU A 466 -2.08 -12.34 2.81
C LEU A 466 -1.97 -11.21 3.84
N SER A 467 -0.75 -10.75 4.12
CA SER A 467 -0.53 -9.68 5.10
C SER A 467 0.61 -8.76 4.69
N ARG A 468 0.67 -7.60 5.34
CA ARG A 468 1.74 -6.63 5.12
C ARG A 468 3.11 -7.20 5.47
N GLU A 469 3.18 -8.05 6.49
CA GLU A 469 4.41 -8.74 6.90
C GLU A 469 4.87 -9.74 5.84
N SER A 470 3.98 -10.61 5.35
CA SER A 470 4.34 -11.61 4.33
C SER A 470 4.88 -10.94 3.06
N LEU A 471 4.27 -9.82 2.68
CA LEU A 471 4.66 -9.02 1.53
C LEU A 471 6.07 -8.46 1.68
N PHE A 472 6.34 -7.73 2.77
CA PHE A 472 7.66 -7.13 3.01
C PHE A 472 8.76 -8.18 3.23
N ARG A 473 8.44 -9.26 3.96
CA ARG A 473 9.36 -10.40 4.16
C ARG A 473 9.74 -11.03 2.83
N SER A 474 8.76 -11.29 1.96
CA SER A 474 9.02 -11.83 0.61
C SER A 474 9.88 -10.88 -0.22
N GLY A 475 9.68 -9.56 -0.09
CA GLY A 475 10.52 -8.56 -0.74
C GLY A 475 11.98 -8.72 -0.36
N VAL A 476 12.30 -8.80 0.94
CA VAL A 476 13.69 -8.95 1.41
C VAL A 476 14.29 -10.29 0.96
N GLN A 477 13.48 -11.35 0.91
CA GLN A 477 13.93 -12.67 0.41
C GLN A 477 14.24 -12.65 -1.09
N THR A 478 13.44 -11.93 -1.87
CA THR A 478 13.55 -11.87 -3.34
C THR A 478 14.63 -10.88 -3.77
N LEU A 479 14.77 -9.77 -3.05
CA LEU A 479 15.68 -8.66 -3.35
C LEU A 479 16.54 -8.31 -2.12
N PRO A 480 17.41 -9.22 -1.63
CA PRO A 480 18.21 -9.01 -0.42
C PRO A 480 19.25 -7.89 -0.53
N HIS A 481 19.55 -7.43 -1.74
CA HIS A 481 20.47 -6.33 -2.00
C HIS A 481 19.76 -5.00 -2.30
N ASN A 482 18.44 -4.92 -2.10
CA ASN A 482 17.69 -3.68 -2.27
C ASN A 482 17.51 -2.95 -0.92
N ALA A 483 18.21 -1.81 -0.77
CA ALA A 483 18.16 -1.00 0.44
C ALA A 483 16.74 -0.54 0.82
N LYS A 484 15.90 -0.21 -0.16
CA LYS A 484 14.55 0.32 0.08
C LYS A 484 13.60 -0.76 0.60
N VAL A 485 13.74 -2.00 0.14
CA VAL A 485 12.95 -3.12 0.65
C VAL A 485 13.29 -3.42 2.11
N HIS A 486 14.58 -3.40 2.46
CA HIS A 486 15.02 -3.47 3.85
C HIS A 486 14.48 -2.30 4.70
N TYR A 487 14.54 -1.07 4.19
CA TYR A 487 14.01 0.11 4.89
C TYR A 487 12.49 0.03 5.13
N ASN A 488 11.71 -0.40 4.12
CA ASN A 488 10.27 -0.55 4.24
C ASN A 488 9.90 -1.63 5.26
N TYR A 489 10.60 -2.77 5.24
CA TYR A 489 10.38 -3.81 6.24
C TYR A 489 10.80 -3.36 7.64
N ALA A 490 11.88 -2.59 7.77
CA ALA A 490 12.30 -1.99 9.04
C ALA A 490 11.24 -1.03 9.61
N ASN A 491 10.61 -0.20 8.77
CA ASN A 491 9.51 0.67 9.20
C ASN A 491 8.34 -0.15 9.72
N PHE A 492 7.94 -1.20 8.99
CA PHE A 492 6.87 -2.10 9.44
C PHE A 492 7.20 -2.75 10.80
N LEU A 493 8.41 -3.28 10.96
CA LEU A 493 8.86 -3.89 12.22
C LEU A 493 8.90 -2.88 13.37
N LYS A 494 9.33 -1.63 13.09
CA LYS A 494 9.31 -0.52 14.05
C LYS A 494 7.88 -0.21 14.49
N ASP A 495 6.94 -0.13 13.56
CA ASP A 495 5.53 0.17 13.86
C ASP A 495 4.86 -0.96 14.67
N GLN A 496 5.35 -2.19 14.54
CA GLN A 496 4.95 -3.35 15.38
C GLN A 496 5.68 -3.42 16.73
N GLY A 497 6.57 -2.47 17.05
CA GLY A 497 7.38 -2.48 18.27
C GLY A 497 8.54 -3.49 18.28
N ARG A 498 8.80 -4.19 17.16
CA ARG A 498 9.90 -5.16 16.98
C ARG A 498 11.21 -4.44 16.68
N ASN A 499 11.63 -3.57 17.61
CA ASN A 499 12.71 -2.61 17.43
C ASN A 499 14.07 -3.26 17.12
N LYS A 500 14.38 -4.43 17.70
CA LYS A 500 15.65 -5.14 17.45
C LYS A 500 15.78 -5.56 15.98
N GLU A 501 14.72 -6.09 15.39
CA GLU A 501 14.69 -6.51 13.99
C GLU A 501 14.67 -5.29 13.06
N ALA A 502 13.91 -4.25 13.42
CA ALA A 502 13.90 -2.99 12.70
C ALA A 502 15.31 -2.39 12.59
N ILE A 503 16.07 -2.34 13.70
CA ILE A 503 17.48 -1.88 13.72
C ILE A 503 18.35 -2.71 12.77
N TYR A 504 18.21 -4.05 12.77
CA TYR A 504 18.96 -4.91 11.85
C TYR A 504 18.70 -4.55 10.38
N HIS A 505 17.43 -4.38 10.00
CA HIS A 505 17.07 -4.04 8.63
C HIS A 505 17.45 -2.60 8.26
N TYR A 506 17.33 -1.61 9.16
CA TYR A 506 17.84 -0.25 8.92
C TYR A 506 19.36 -0.23 8.72
N ARG A 507 20.12 -0.95 9.55
CA ARG A 507 21.57 -1.07 9.38
C ARG A 507 21.92 -1.73 8.06
N THR A 508 21.18 -2.75 7.63
CA THR A 508 21.38 -3.39 6.33
C THR A 508 21.05 -2.44 5.17
N ALA A 509 19.94 -1.68 5.27
CA ALA A 509 19.61 -0.65 4.29
C ALA A 509 20.71 0.42 4.18
N LEU A 510 21.32 0.83 5.31
CA LEU A 510 22.43 1.79 5.33
C LEU A 510 23.76 1.21 4.84
N LYS A 511 24.00 -0.10 4.98
CA LYS A 511 25.14 -0.77 4.34
C LYS A 511 25.01 -0.75 2.82
N LEU A 512 23.80 -1.03 2.31
CA LEU A 512 23.49 -1.05 0.88
C LEU A 512 23.40 0.36 0.28
N TYR A 513 22.88 1.33 1.04
CA TYR A 513 22.76 2.73 0.63
C TYR A 513 23.12 3.69 1.78
N PRO A 514 24.42 4.02 1.95
CA PRO A 514 24.92 4.85 3.05
C PRO A 514 24.41 6.29 3.09
N ARG A 515 23.77 6.77 2.01
CA ARG A 515 23.23 8.13 1.87
C ARG A 515 21.72 8.22 2.18
N HIS A 516 21.14 7.19 2.81
CA HIS A 516 19.71 7.17 3.14
C HIS A 516 19.38 8.00 4.40
N ALA A 517 19.11 9.29 4.23
CA ALA A 517 18.81 10.20 5.34
C ALA A 517 17.65 9.72 6.24
N SER A 518 16.54 9.24 5.67
CA SER A 518 15.39 8.77 6.46
C SER A 518 15.67 7.49 7.26
N ALA A 519 16.52 6.58 6.74
CA ALA A 519 16.93 5.39 7.48
C ALA A 519 17.84 5.75 8.66
N LEU A 520 18.75 6.74 8.49
CA LEU A 520 19.54 7.29 9.60
C LEU A 520 18.63 7.91 10.67
N ASN A 521 17.67 8.74 10.26
CA ASN A 521 16.71 9.34 11.19
C ASN A 521 15.94 8.27 11.98
N ASN A 522 15.38 7.26 11.31
CA ASN A 522 14.60 6.23 11.97
C ASN A 522 15.47 5.33 12.87
N LEU A 523 16.71 5.05 12.47
CA LEU A 523 17.67 4.36 13.33
C LEU A 523 17.97 5.18 14.59
N GLY A 524 18.14 6.51 14.46
CA GLY A 524 18.28 7.43 15.57
C GLY A 524 17.12 7.32 16.58
N THR A 525 15.87 7.26 16.10
CA THR A 525 14.69 7.11 16.98
C THR A 525 14.62 5.80 17.76
N LEU A 526 15.34 4.77 17.31
CA LEU A 526 15.41 3.46 17.98
C LEU A 526 16.67 3.28 18.83
N THR A 527 17.58 4.26 18.81
CA THR A 527 18.87 4.20 19.50
C THR A 527 18.73 4.77 20.91
N ARG A 528 19.09 3.97 21.92
CA ARG A 528 18.99 4.38 23.33
C ARG A 528 20.09 5.36 23.75
N ASP A 529 21.28 5.22 23.19
CA ASP A 529 22.38 6.15 23.43
C ASP A 529 22.09 7.48 22.72
N THR A 530 21.86 8.52 23.54
CA THR A 530 21.55 9.87 23.06
C THR A 530 22.67 10.48 22.21
N ALA A 531 23.94 10.13 22.48
CA ALA A 531 25.08 10.62 21.70
C ALA A 531 25.10 9.97 20.31
N GLU A 532 24.88 8.66 20.23
CA GLU A 532 24.77 7.94 18.96
C GLU A 532 23.55 8.41 18.15
N ALA A 533 22.39 8.57 18.79
CA ALA A 533 21.17 9.11 18.17
C ALA A 533 21.40 10.50 17.57
N LYS A 534 22.06 11.40 18.31
CA LYS A 534 22.46 12.74 17.83
C LYS A 534 23.31 12.66 16.57
N MET A 535 24.31 11.77 16.55
CA MET A 535 25.17 11.57 15.39
C MET A 535 24.38 11.11 14.16
N TYR A 536 23.40 10.21 14.33
CA TYR A 536 22.52 9.79 13.24
C TYR A 536 21.67 10.94 12.69
N TYR A 537 21.06 11.76 13.55
CA TYR A 537 20.29 12.93 13.11
C TYR A 537 21.16 13.95 12.39
N GLN A 538 22.34 14.27 12.93
CA GLN A 538 23.28 15.19 12.29
C GLN A 538 23.73 14.66 10.92
N ARG A 539 24.04 13.37 10.80
CA ARG A 539 24.40 12.77 9.50
C ARG A 539 23.23 12.78 8.52
N ALA A 540 22.00 12.55 8.98
CA ALA A 540 20.81 12.68 8.14
C ALA A 540 20.65 14.10 7.59
N LEU A 541 20.90 15.13 8.42
CA LEU A 541 20.84 16.54 8.04
C LEU A 541 22.03 16.98 7.17
N GLN A 542 23.22 16.41 7.34
CA GLN A 542 24.34 16.62 6.42
C GLN A 542 24.00 16.11 5.01
N LEU A 543 23.29 14.98 4.91
CA LEU A 543 22.87 14.41 3.62
C LEU A 543 21.67 15.16 3.03
N HIS A 544 20.73 15.57 3.88
CA HIS A 544 19.53 16.29 3.48
C HIS A 544 19.16 17.37 4.52
N PRO A 545 19.67 18.62 4.35
CA PRO A 545 19.49 19.69 5.35
C PRO A 545 18.02 20.06 5.62
N GLN A 546 17.13 19.82 4.65
CA GLN A 546 15.70 20.14 4.74
C GLN A 546 14.86 18.96 5.28
N HIS A 547 15.50 17.93 5.87
CA HIS A 547 14.78 16.76 6.38
C HIS A 547 14.01 17.09 7.67
N ASN A 548 12.77 17.57 7.53
CA ASN A 548 11.90 18.00 8.64
C ASN A 548 11.90 17.06 9.86
N ARG A 549 11.67 15.74 9.69
CA ARG A 549 11.64 14.79 10.82
C ARG A 549 12.97 14.66 11.56
N ALA A 550 14.10 14.87 10.87
CA ALA A 550 15.42 14.82 11.49
C ALA A 550 15.72 16.13 12.24
N LEU A 551 15.28 17.28 11.69
CA LEU A 551 15.31 18.57 12.40
C LEU A 551 14.48 18.50 13.68
N PHE A 552 13.26 17.97 13.60
CA PHE A 552 12.38 17.75 14.75
C PHE A 552 12.99 16.84 15.81
N ASN A 553 13.48 15.66 15.41
CA ASN A 553 14.05 14.70 16.35
C ASN A 553 15.32 15.24 17.01
N LEU A 554 16.18 15.93 16.26
CA LEU A 554 17.35 16.61 16.83
C LEU A 554 16.94 17.76 17.75
N GLY A 555 15.93 18.56 17.36
CA GLY A 555 15.37 19.63 18.18
C GLY A 555 14.85 19.14 19.52
N ASN A 556 14.04 18.07 19.53
CA ASN A 556 13.55 17.45 20.76
C ASN A 556 14.68 16.84 21.61
N LEU A 557 15.70 16.28 20.98
CA LEU A 557 16.88 15.80 21.71
C LEU A 557 17.63 16.95 22.37
N LEU A 558 17.82 18.08 21.68
CA LEU A 558 18.45 19.28 22.25
C LEU A 558 17.60 19.93 23.34
N LYS A 559 16.27 19.91 23.20
CA LYS A 559 15.33 20.30 24.26
C LYS A 559 15.59 19.50 25.54
N SER A 560 15.71 18.17 25.44
CA SER A 560 16.01 17.31 26.59
C SER A 560 17.41 17.51 27.20
N GLN A 561 18.32 18.17 26.46
CA GLN A 561 19.67 18.54 26.90
C GLN A 561 19.74 19.99 27.42
N GLU A 562 18.59 20.62 27.71
CA GLU A 562 18.47 22.02 28.14
C GLU A 562 19.01 23.06 27.13
N LYS A 563 19.27 22.66 25.87
CA LYS A 563 19.72 23.54 24.78
C LYS A 563 18.53 24.16 24.04
N LYS A 564 17.74 24.93 24.77
CA LYS A 564 16.40 25.39 24.35
C LYS A 564 16.42 26.27 23.09
N GLU A 565 17.34 27.23 22.96
CA GLU A 565 17.38 28.12 21.79
C GLU A 565 17.79 27.42 20.49
N GLU A 566 18.76 26.50 20.54
CA GLU A 566 19.11 25.65 19.41
C GLU A 566 17.90 24.77 19.00
N ALA A 567 17.20 24.20 19.99
CA ALA A 567 16.00 23.39 19.76
C ALA A 567 14.87 24.18 19.09
N ILE A 568 14.59 25.41 19.54
CA ILE A 568 13.60 26.32 18.93
C ILE A 568 13.93 26.56 17.46
N THR A 569 15.20 26.82 17.14
CA THR A 569 15.64 27.07 15.77
C THR A 569 15.39 25.85 14.88
N LEU A 570 15.78 24.65 15.32
CA LEU A 570 15.56 23.43 14.56
C LEU A 570 14.08 23.06 14.40
N LEU A 571 13.26 23.30 15.42
CA LEU A 571 11.81 23.05 15.35
C LEU A 571 11.12 24.04 14.41
N LYS A 572 11.52 25.32 14.39
CA LYS A 572 11.06 26.30 13.39
C LYS A 572 11.44 25.88 11.98
N ASP A 573 12.66 25.42 11.76
CA ASP A 573 13.08 24.90 10.44
C ASP A 573 12.31 23.62 10.06
N SER A 574 12.03 22.73 11.02
CA SER A 574 11.20 21.55 10.78
C SER A 574 9.81 21.94 10.25
N ILE A 575 9.17 22.95 10.86
CA ILE A 575 7.88 23.48 10.42
C ILE A 575 8.00 24.13 9.04
N LYS A 576 9.04 24.94 8.82
CA LYS A 576 9.30 25.61 7.54
C LYS A 576 9.43 24.63 6.38
N TYR A 577 10.13 23.51 6.57
CA TYR A 577 10.32 22.48 5.55
C TYR A 577 9.22 21.40 5.57
N GLY A 578 8.29 21.46 6.53
CA GLY A 578 7.21 20.50 6.72
C GLY A 578 6.00 21.13 7.40
N PRO A 579 5.25 22.03 6.72
CA PRO A 579 4.13 22.74 7.33
C PRO A 579 2.97 21.81 7.72
N GLU A 580 2.88 20.62 7.14
CA GLU A 580 1.87 19.60 7.49
C GLU A 580 2.33 18.65 8.62
N PHE A 581 3.37 19.03 9.38
CA PHE A 581 3.91 18.19 10.46
C PHE A 581 3.47 18.66 11.84
N ALA A 582 2.28 18.24 12.25
CA ALA A 582 1.63 18.60 13.51
C ALA A 582 2.50 18.43 14.77
N ASP A 583 3.29 17.36 14.86
CA ASP A 583 4.14 17.11 16.03
C ASP A 583 5.17 18.22 16.24
N ALA A 584 5.71 18.80 15.15
CA ALA A 584 6.68 19.88 15.23
C ALA A 584 6.07 21.17 15.80
N TYR A 585 4.81 21.49 15.47
CA TYR A 585 4.07 22.60 16.08
C TYR A 585 3.85 22.36 17.57
N SER A 586 3.39 21.16 17.95
CA SER A 586 3.16 20.80 19.35
C SER A 586 4.46 20.91 20.17
N SER A 587 5.57 20.34 19.67
CA SER A 587 6.88 20.40 20.32
C SER A 587 7.39 21.83 20.47
N LEU A 588 7.28 22.67 19.43
CA LEU A 588 7.72 24.05 19.49
C LEU A 588 6.88 24.88 20.46
N ALA A 589 5.55 24.76 20.39
CA ALA A 589 4.66 25.50 21.26
C ALA A 589 4.82 25.09 22.74
N SER A 590 4.94 23.79 23.02
CA SER A 590 5.25 23.28 24.36
C SER A 590 6.58 23.83 24.88
N LEU A 591 7.64 23.86 24.06
CA LEU A 591 8.94 24.42 24.46
C LEU A 591 8.87 25.93 24.74
N LEU A 592 8.07 26.68 23.97
CA LEU A 592 7.84 28.11 24.21
C LEU A 592 7.04 28.34 25.49
N ALA A 593 6.02 27.53 25.76
CA ALA A 593 5.23 27.59 26.98
C ALA A 593 6.08 27.30 28.24
N GLU A 594 7.01 26.33 28.16
CA GLU A 594 8.00 26.05 29.21
C GLU A 594 8.96 27.22 29.48
N GLN A 595 9.12 28.14 28.52
CA GLN A 595 9.86 29.40 28.69
C GLN A 595 8.94 30.57 29.08
N GLU A 596 7.70 30.30 29.49
CA GLU A 596 6.67 31.31 29.81
C GLU A 596 6.30 32.24 28.64
N ARG A 597 6.65 31.87 27.40
CA ARG A 597 6.33 32.63 26.18
C ARG A 597 4.97 32.23 25.63
N PHE A 598 3.93 32.34 26.47
CA PHE A 598 2.59 31.83 26.19
C PHE A 598 1.97 32.39 24.90
N LYS A 599 2.17 33.68 24.62
CA LYS A 599 1.64 34.31 23.40
C LYS A 599 2.22 33.69 22.12
N GLU A 600 3.53 33.48 22.08
CA GLU A 600 4.18 32.85 20.93
C GLU A 600 3.76 31.38 20.81
N ALA A 601 3.64 30.66 21.93
CA ALA A 601 3.14 29.29 21.94
C ALA A 601 1.72 29.19 21.34
N GLU A 602 0.82 30.11 21.71
CA GLU A 602 -0.54 30.19 21.15
C GLU A 602 -0.53 30.46 19.65
N GLU A 603 0.30 31.40 19.17
CA GLU A 603 0.46 31.69 17.74
C GLU A 603 0.93 30.46 16.95
N ILE A 604 1.87 29.68 17.51
CA ILE A 604 2.34 28.44 16.90
C ILE A 604 1.23 27.38 16.87
N TYR A 605 0.46 27.19 17.94
CA TYR A 605 -0.68 26.26 17.92
C TYR A 605 -1.72 26.66 16.88
N GLN A 606 -2.11 27.95 16.81
CA GLN A 606 -3.06 28.44 15.82
C GLN A 606 -2.55 28.25 14.39
N ALA A 607 -1.27 28.53 14.13
CA ALA A 607 -0.64 28.24 12.85
C ALA A 607 -0.65 26.74 12.53
N GLY A 608 -0.40 25.88 13.52
CA GLY A 608 -0.47 24.43 13.38
C GLY A 608 -1.85 23.96 12.99
N ILE A 609 -2.91 24.41 13.67
CA ILE A 609 -4.31 24.06 13.36
C ILE A 609 -4.68 24.50 11.94
N LYS A 610 -4.19 25.66 11.49
CA LYS A 610 -4.42 26.14 10.12
C LYS A 610 -3.76 25.25 9.05
N ASN A 611 -2.55 24.76 9.31
CA ASN A 611 -1.80 23.94 8.33
C ASN A 611 -2.12 22.43 8.45
N CYS A 612 -2.56 21.97 9.62
CA CYS A 612 -2.86 20.58 9.93
C CYS A 612 -4.30 20.44 10.49
N PRO A 613 -5.34 20.83 9.73
CA PRO A 613 -6.72 20.88 10.25
C PRO A 613 -7.29 19.52 10.66
N ASP A 614 -6.73 18.43 10.10
CA ASP A 614 -7.18 17.06 10.36
C ASP A 614 -6.38 16.38 11.49
N SER A 615 -5.43 17.07 12.14
CA SER A 615 -4.63 16.49 13.22
C SER A 615 -5.37 16.51 14.55
N SER A 616 -5.89 15.35 14.95
CA SER A 616 -6.57 15.18 16.23
C SER A 616 -5.63 15.37 17.43
N ASP A 617 -4.38 14.88 17.34
CA ASP A 617 -3.38 15.05 18.39
C ASP A 617 -3.00 16.51 18.62
N LEU A 618 -2.90 17.32 17.56
CA LEU A 618 -2.61 18.75 17.66
C LEU A 618 -3.74 19.51 18.37
N HIS A 619 -4.99 19.18 18.06
CA HIS A 619 -6.15 19.72 18.78
C HIS A 619 -6.11 19.32 20.27
N ASN A 620 -5.79 18.07 20.59
CA ASN A 620 -5.63 17.64 21.98
C ASN A 620 -4.51 18.40 22.71
N ASN A 621 -3.33 18.53 22.10
CA ASN A 621 -2.19 19.21 22.71
C ASN A 621 -2.45 20.71 22.91
N TYR A 622 -3.14 21.36 21.96
CA TYR A 622 -3.54 22.75 22.13
C TYR A 622 -4.59 22.89 23.25
N GLY A 623 -5.52 21.94 23.38
CA GLY A 623 -6.44 21.87 24.51
C GLY A 623 -5.72 21.78 25.86
N VAL A 624 -4.69 20.94 25.97
CA VAL A 624 -3.85 20.84 27.19
C VAL A 624 -3.18 22.19 27.49
N PHE A 625 -2.54 22.80 26.50
CA PHE A 625 -1.93 24.13 26.65
C PHE A 625 -2.94 25.20 27.11
N LEU A 626 -4.16 25.18 26.58
CA LEU A 626 -5.22 26.13 26.97
C LEU A 626 -5.68 25.93 28.42
N VAL A 627 -5.77 24.68 28.89
CA VAL A 627 -6.04 24.40 30.32
C VAL A 627 -4.93 24.96 31.19
N ASP A 628 -3.68 24.65 30.86
CA ASP A 628 -2.51 25.10 31.63
C ASP A 628 -2.34 26.63 31.61
N SER A 629 -2.81 27.29 30.54
CA SER A 629 -2.78 28.74 30.39
C SER A 629 -4.01 29.46 30.97
N GLY A 630 -4.94 28.74 31.61
CA GLY A 630 -6.11 29.32 32.28
C GLY A 630 -7.33 29.59 31.40
N PHE A 631 -7.46 28.94 30.24
CA PHE A 631 -8.58 29.07 29.30
C PHE A 631 -9.34 27.74 29.10
N PRO A 632 -9.92 27.15 30.15
CA PRO A 632 -10.56 25.82 30.10
C PRO A 632 -11.76 25.75 29.12
N GLU A 633 -12.50 26.84 28.96
CA GLU A 633 -13.67 26.90 28.06
C GLU A 633 -13.28 26.68 26.59
N LYS A 634 -12.16 27.28 26.15
CA LYS A 634 -11.62 27.07 24.81
C LYS A 634 -11.09 25.65 24.63
N ALA A 635 -10.50 25.07 25.69
CA ALA A 635 -9.95 23.72 25.65
C ALA A 635 -11.03 22.65 25.35
N VAL A 636 -12.25 22.81 25.88
CA VAL A 636 -13.39 21.90 25.60
C VAL A 636 -13.64 21.78 24.10
N ALA A 637 -13.68 22.90 23.37
CA ALA A 637 -13.93 22.90 21.92
C ALA A 637 -12.82 22.15 21.17
N HIS A 638 -11.56 22.31 21.57
CA HIS A 638 -10.43 21.60 20.97
C HIS A 638 -10.45 20.10 21.26
N TYR A 639 -10.75 19.67 22.50
CA TYR A 639 -10.90 18.24 22.80
C TYR A 639 -12.06 17.61 22.04
N GLN A 640 -13.21 18.28 21.96
CA GLN A 640 -14.35 17.81 21.18
C GLN A 640 -14.01 17.68 19.69
N GLN A 641 -13.27 18.65 19.13
CA GLN A 641 -12.82 18.58 17.75
C GLN A 641 -11.82 17.44 17.53
N ALA A 642 -10.89 17.19 18.47
CA ALA A 642 -9.98 16.04 18.41
C ALA A 642 -10.75 14.70 18.35
N ILE A 643 -11.79 14.56 19.18
CA ILE A 643 -12.65 13.37 19.23
C ILE A 643 -13.50 13.25 17.96
N LYS A 644 -13.95 14.37 17.38
CA LYS A 644 -14.68 14.38 16.11
C LYS A 644 -13.81 13.93 14.94
N LEU A 645 -12.56 14.40 14.90
CA LEU A 645 -11.57 14.02 13.88
C LEU A 645 -11.15 12.56 14.02
N SER A 646 -10.96 12.09 15.26
CA SER A 646 -10.65 10.69 15.56
C SER A 646 -11.53 10.17 16.70
N PRO A 647 -12.63 9.47 16.38
CA PRO A 647 -13.49 8.84 17.40
C PRO A 647 -12.77 7.81 18.28
N SER A 648 -11.58 7.35 17.87
CA SER A 648 -10.73 6.43 18.63
C SER A 648 -9.73 7.11 19.57
N HIS A 649 -9.74 8.45 19.65
CA HIS A 649 -8.77 9.22 20.43
C HIS A 649 -9.08 9.25 21.93
N HIS A 650 -8.88 8.12 22.60
CA HIS A 650 -9.10 7.96 24.04
C HIS A 650 -8.35 8.98 24.90
N VAL A 651 -7.14 9.41 24.52
CA VAL A 651 -6.38 10.43 25.26
C VAL A 651 -7.14 11.77 25.35
N ALA A 652 -7.74 12.24 24.25
CA ALA A 652 -8.54 13.46 24.25
C ALA A 652 -9.82 13.30 25.09
N MET A 653 -10.44 12.13 25.07
CA MET A 653 -11.59 11.81 25.93
C MET A 653 -11.21 11.85 27.42
N VAL A 654 -10.06 11.27 27.79
CA VAL A 654 -9.54 11.31 29.17
C VAL A 654 -9.23 12.74 29.59
N ASN A 655 -8.58 13.53 28.74
CA ASN A 655 -8.27 14.94 29.05
C ASN A 655 -9.54 15.78 29.21
N LEU A 656 -10.55 15.57 28.36
CA LEU A 656 -11.86 16.20 28.50
C LEU A 656 -12.56 15.78 29.80
N GLY A 657 -12.51 14.49 30.16
CA GLY A 657 -13.04 14.00 31.44
C GLY A 657 -12.32 14.60 32.64
N ARG A 658 -10.99 14.73 32.59
CA ARG A 658 -10.19 15.41 33.64
C ARG A 658 -10.59 16.87 33.78
N LEU A 659 -10.81 17.56 32.67
CA LEU A 659 -11.26 18.95 32.66
C LEU A 659 -12.66 19.10 33.28
N TYR A 660 -13.63 18.26 32.91
CA TYR A 660 -14.95 18.29 33.54
C TYR A 660 -14.89 18.01 35.04
N ARG A 661 -14.03 17.06 35.46
CA ARG A 661 -13.81 16.79 36.88
C ARG A 661 -13.26 18.01 37.61
N SER A 662 -12.30 18.74 37.04
CA SER A 662 -11.77 19.97 37.66
C SER A 662 -12.80 21.09 37.74
N LEU A 663 -13.81 21.08 36.86
CA LEU A 663 -14.95 22.02 36.89
C LEU A 663 -16.06 21.58 37.86
N GLY A 664 -15.93 20.42 38.52
CA GLY A 664 -16.94 19.85 39.42
C GLY A 664 -18.04 19.04 38.72
N GLU A 665 -18.00 18.96 37.39
CA GLU A 665 -18.97 18.23 36.55
C GLU A 665 -18.68 16.73 36.52
N ASN A 666 -18.77 16.09 37.68
CA ASN A 666 -18.37 14.69 37.88
C ASN A 666 -19.16 13.70 37.02
N SER A 667 -20.44 13.97 36.74
CA SER A 667 -21.26 13.12 35.87
C SER A 667 -20.74 13.10 34.42
N MET A 668 -20.36 14.27 33.90
CA MET A 668 -19.78 14.39 32.56
C MET A 668 -18.40 13.75 32.49
N ALA A 669 -17.58 13.93 33.54
CA ALA A 669 -16.27 13.30 33.64
C ALA A 669 -16.37 11.77 33.55
N GLU A 670 -17.29 11.18 34.32
CA GLU A 670 -17.54 9.74 34.31
C GLU A 670 -17.95 9.23 32.92
N GLU A 671 -18.86 9.95 32.25
CA GLU A 671 -19.32 9.57 30.92
C GLU A 671 -18.16 9.50 29.92
N TRP A 672 -17.29 10.52 29.92
CA TRP A 672 -16.14 10.55 29.02
C TRP A 672 -15.10 9.48 29.33
N TYR A 673 -14.86 9.17 30.61
CA TYR A 673 -14.00 8.05 30.97
C TYR A 673 -14.57 6.70 30.53
N LYS A 674 -15.89 6.48 30.69
CA LYS A 674 -16.57 5.27 30.20
C LYS A 674 -16.50 5.14 28.68
N ARG A 675 -16.69 6.23 27.94
CA ARG A 675 -16.51 6.25 26.48
C ARG A 675 -15.06 5.93 26.08
N ALA A 676 -14.07 6.47 26.80
CA ALA A 676 -12.67 6.15 26.57
C ALA A 676 -12.38 4.66 26.79
N LEU A 677 -12.99 4.03 27.82
CA LEU A 677 -12.86 2.59 28.09
C LEU A 677 -13.50 1.70 27.03
N GLN A 678 -14.57 2.16 26.38
CA GLN A 678 -15.17 1.44 25.23
C GLN A 678 -14.23 1.41 24.02
N VAL A 679 -13.35 2.40 23.90
CA VAL A 679 -12.38 2.51 22.80
C VAL A 679 -11.07 1.77 23.13
N ALA A 680 -10.54 1.95 24.33
CA ALA A 680 -9.31 1.34 24.77
C ALA A 680 -9.41 0.95 26.25
N HIS A 681 -9.06 -0.29 26.56
CA HIS A 681 -9.10 -0.79 27.92
C HIS A 681 -7.68 -0.78 28.53
N LYS A 682 -7.33 0.33 29.21
CA LYS A 682 -5.98 0.58 29.74
C LYS A 682 -6.01 1.14 31.16
N ALA A 683 -4.98 0.82 31.94
CA ALA A 683 -4.73 1.38 33.28
C ALA A 683 -4.74 2.91 33.32
N GLU A 684 -4.19 3.58 32.30
CA GLU A 684 -4.16 5.05 32.17
C GLU A 684 -5.56 5.71 32.15
N ILE A 685 -6.60 4.97 31.74
CA ILE A 685 -7.99 5.41 31.70
C ILE A 685 -8.73 5.01 32.98
N LEU A 686 -8.47 3.80 33.48
CA LEU A 686 -9.04 3.30 34.73
C LEU A 686 -8.59 4.14 35.94
N SER A 687 -7.32 4.59 35.97
CA SER A 687 -6.78 5.39 37.07
C SER A 687 -7.56 6.68 37.36
N PRO A 688 -7.80 7.59 36.39
CA PRO A 688 -8.60 8.80 36.64
C PRO A 688 -10.08 8.49 36.94
N LEU A 689 -10.65 7.41 36.43
CA LEU A 689 -12.01 6.97 36.77
C LEU A 689 -12.10 6.45 38.22
N GLY A 690 -11.13 5.63 38.64
CA GLY A 690 -11.02 5.17 40.03
C GLY A 690 -10.85 6.35 40.99
N ALA A 691 -10.06 7.35 40.61
CA ALA A 691 -9.88 8.57 41.41
C ALA A 691 -11.17 9.39 41.50
N LEU A 692 -11.97 9.45 40.42
CA LEU A 692 -13.28 10.08 40.42
C LEU A 692 -14.24 9.37 41.38
N TYR A 693 -14.29 8.05 41.35
CA TYR A 693 -15.13 7.24 42.25
C TYR A 693 -14.70 7.39 43.71
N TYR A 694 -13.41 7.32 43.98
CA TYR A 694 -12.87 7.51 45.32
C TYR A 694 -13.23 8.90 45.88
N ASN A 695 -13.05 9.96 45.10
CA ASN A 695 -13.34 11.33 45.52
C ASN A 695 -14.84 11.62 45.66
N THR A 696 -15.71 10.85 45.00
CA THR A 696 -17.17 10.96 45.11
C THR A 696 -17.77 10.02 46.17
N GLY A 697 -16.93 9.32 46.95
CA GLY A 697 -17.37 8.41 48.02
C GLY A 697 -17.85 7.04 47.54
N ARG A 698 -17.73 6.74 46.24
CA ARG A 698 -18.16 5.48 45.62
C ARG A 698 -17.05 4.43 45.72
N TYR A 699 -16.72 4.05 46.95
CA TYR A 699 -15.53 3.23 47.26
C TYR A 699 -15.60 1.81 46.69
N GLU A 700 -16.79 1.19 46.65
CA GLU A 700 -17.03 -0.12 46.01
C GLU A 700 -16.63 -0.10 44.52
N GLU A 701 -17.09 0.91 43.78
CA GLU A 701 -16.74 1.08 42.37
C GLU A 701 -15.26 1.41 42.19
N ALA A 702 -14.70 2.28 43.04
CA ALA A 702 -13.28 2.61 43.03
C ALA A 702 -12.41 1.37 43.26
N LEU A 703 -12.82 0.49 44.19
CA LEU A 703 -12.13 -0.76 44.49
C LEU A 703 -12.09 -1.67 43.27
N GLN A 704 -13.22 -1.83 42.58
CA GLN A 704 -13.29 -2.67 41.38
C GLN A 704 -12.38 -2.12 40.27
N ILE A 705 -12.44 -0.82 40.00
CA ILE A 705 -11.63 -0.16 38.96
C ILE A 705 -10.14 -0.24 39.27
N TYR A 706 -9.73 0.01 40.53
CA TYR A 706 -8.31 -0.06 40.89
C TYR A 706 -7.76 -1.49 40.95
N ARG A 707 -8.59 -2.50 41.29
CA ARG A 707 -8.21 -3.92 41.16
C ARG A 707 -7.94 -4.27 39.70
N GLU A 708 -8.82 -3.85 38.80
CA GLU A 708 -8.66 -4.07 37.36
C GLU A 708 -7.41 -3.35 36.83
N ALA A 709 -7.22 -2.08 37.18
CA ALA A 709 -6.05 -1.31 36.76
C ALA A 709 -4.73 -1.93 37.24
N ALA A 710 -4.67 -2.35 38.52
CA ALA A 710 -3.50 -3.01 39.09
C ALA A 710 -3.27 -4.42 38.51
N ALA A 711 -4.30 -5.11 38.04
CA ALA A 711 -4.16 -6.38 37.33
C ALA A 711 -3.58 -6.19 35.92
N LEU A 712 -3.93 -5.11 35.22
CA LEU A 712 -3.36 -4.77 33.91
C LEU A 712 -1.90 -4.35 34.01
N GLU A 713 -1.54 -3.56 35.03
CA GLU A 713 -0.16 -3.10 35.25
C GLU A 713 0.33 -3.40 36.68
N PRO A 714 0.67 -4.66 37.00
CA PRO A 714 1.04 -5.06 38.36
C PRO A 714 2.29 -4.37 38.90
N SER A 715 3.19 -3.93 38.01
CA SER A 715 4.41 -3.22 38.38
C SER A 715 4.19 -1.74 38.73
N GLN A 716 3.06 -1.13 38.32
CA GLN A 716 2.83 0.29 38.53
C GLN A 716 2.48 0.55 40.00
N ARG A 717 3.39 1.21 40.70
CA ARG A 717 3.31 1.46 42.15
C ARG A 717 2.12 2.33 42.50
N GLU A 718 1.86 3.37 41.72
CA GLU A 718 0.82 4.36 41.98
C GLU A 718 -0.58 3.71 42.01
N LEU A 719 -0.84 2.73 41.15
CA LEU A 719 -2.10 1.98 41.14
C LEU A 719 -2.25 1.04 42.33
N ARG A 720 -1.17 0.33 42.69
CA ARG A 720 -1.18 -0.54 43.88
C ARG A 720 -1.37 0.29 45.15
N LEU A 721 -0.77 1.47 45.22
CA LEU A 721 -0.95 2.39 46.33
C LEU A 721 -2.38 2.95 46.37
N ALA A 722 -2.94 3.37 45.23
CA ALA A 722 -4.33 3.84 45.16
C ALA A 722 -5.32 2.72 45.57
N LEU A 723 -5.09 1.48 45.15
CA LEU A 723 -5.86 0.31 45.58
C LEU A 723 -5.76 0.10 47.10
N ALA A 724 -4.55 0.15 47.67
CA ALA A 724 -4.35 0.05 49.11
C ALA A 724 -5.06 1.18 49.89
N GLN A 725 -5.09 2.40 49.34
CA GLN A 725 -5.84 3.51 49.92
C GLN A 725 -7.35 3.23 49.95
N VAL A 726 -7.93 2.71 48.86
CA VAL A 726 -9.35 2.35 48.82
C VAL A 726 -9.65 1.23 49.82
N LEU A 727 -8.83 0.18 49.87
CA LEU A 727 -8.96 -0.92 50.84
C LEU A 727 -8.93 -0.42 52.28
N ALA A 728 -8.03 0.50 52.61
CA ALA A 728 -7.92 1.09 53.94
C ALA A 728 -9.17 1.89 54.33
N VAL A 729 -9.73 2.66 53.39
CA VAL A 729 -10.97 3.43 53.62
C VAL A 729 -12.19 2.53 53.80
N MET A 730 -12.25 1.40 53.08
CA MET A 730 -13.32 0.40 53.21
C MET A 730 -13.18 -0.49 54.45
N GLY A 731 -12.19 -0.26 55.32
CA GLY A 731 -11.98 -1.04 56.54
C GLY A 731 -11.24 -2.37 56.33
N GLN A 732 -10.81 -2.69 55.11
CA GLN A 732 -9.98 -3.87 54.79
C GLN A 732 -8.50 -3.60 55.13
N THR A 733 -8.26 -3.21 56.39
CA THR A 733 -6.97 -2.69 56.87
C THR A 733 -5.83 -3.70 56.77
N LYS A 734 -6.10 -4.99 57.02
CA LYS A 734 -5.08 -6.06 56.91
C LYS A 734 -4.56 -6.22 55.48
N GLU A 735 -5.44 -6.16 54.48
CA GLU A 735 -5.03 -6.27 53.07
C GLU A 735 -4.29 -5.01 52.60
N ALA A 736 -4.81 -3.83 52.97
CA ALA A 736 -4.16 -2.56 52.69
C ALA A 736 -2.75 -2.49 53.29
N GLU A 737 -2.59 -2.92 54.54
CA GLU A 737 -1.31 -2.97 55.25
C GLU A 737 -0.32 -3.90 54.53
N LYS A 738 -0.75 -5.14 54.22
CA LYS A 738 0.06 -6.12 53.51
C LYS A 738 0.54 -5.58 52.16
N MET A 739 -0.37 -4.99 51.38
CA MET A 739 -0.05 -4.42 50.08
C MET A 739 0.92 -3.25 50.19
N THR A 740 0.70 -2.35 51.16
CA THR A 740 1.55 -1.17 51.35
C THR A 740 2.95 -1.55 51.83
N ASN A 741 3.07 -2.52 52.75
CA ASN A 741 4.36 -3.06 53.17
C ASN A 741 5.12 -3.76 52.03
N HIS A 742 4.41 -4.47 51.14
CA HIS A 742 5.02 -5.05 49.95
C HIS A 742 5.61 -3.96 49.03
N ILE A 743 4.89 -2.88 48.78
CA ILE A 743 5.38 -1.73 48.01
C ILE A 743 6.65 -1.14 48.64
N VAL A 744 6.65 -0.92 49.96
CA VAL A 744 7.82 -0.39 50.70
C VAL A 744 9.02 -1.33 50.65
N SER A 745 8.80 -2.65 50.57
CA SER A 745 9.88 -3.64 50.49
C SER A 745 10.57 -3.68 49.12
N GLU A 746 9.84 -3.33 48.05
CA GLU A 746 10.40 -3.25 46.69
C GLU A 746 11.20 -1.96 46.48
N GLU A 747 10.69 -0.84 47.00
CA GLU A 747 11.30 0.48 46.84
C GLU A 747 11.29 1.28 48.14
N THR A 748 12.47 1.60 48.66
CA THR A 748 12.62 2.47 49.82
C THR A 748 12.32 3.92 49.45
N GLY A 749 11.59 4.64 50.32
CA GLY A 749 11.38 6.09 50.16
C GLY A 749 9.99 6.52 49.65
N CYS A 750 8.99 5.63 49.68
CA CYS A 750 7.61 5.99 49.34
C CYS A 750 6.93 6.78 50.48
N LEU A 751 6.93 8.11 50.38
CA LEU A 751 6.30 9.02 51.35
C LEU A 751 4.82 8.68 51.61
N GLU A 752 4.05 8.51 50.54
CA GLU A 752 2.61 8.24 50.65
C GLU A 752 2.32 6.84 51.22
N CYS A 753 3.22 5.87 51.03
CA CYS A 753 3.11 4.56 51.67
C CYS A 753 3.29 4.67 53.19
N TYR A 754 4.26 5.46 53.67
CA TYR A 754 4.44 5.70 55.10
C TYR A 754 3.27 6.48 55.72
N ARG A 755 2.72 7.46 55.00
CA ARG A 755 1.51 8.17 55.43
C ARG A 755 0.31 7.23 55.53
N LEU A 756 0.13 6.33 54.54
CA LEU A 756 -0.95 5.36 54.55
C LEU A 756 -0.80 4.32 55.67
N LEU A 757 0.40 3.76 55.86
CA LEU A 757 0.68 2.84 56.97
C LEU A 757 0.41 3.52 58.32
N SER A 758 0.89 4.75 58.51
CA SER A 758 0.61 5.48 59.73
C SER A 758 -0.90 5.68 59.96
N ALA A 759 -1.64 6.04 58.91
CA ALA A 759 -3.09 6.17 58.98
C ALA A 759 -3.78 4.84 59.35
N ILE A 760 -3.34 3.71 58.77
CA ILE A 760 -3.85 2.37 59.08
C ILE A 760 -3.60 2.03 60.56
N TYR A 761 -2.34 2.15 61.03
CA TYR A 761 -1.97 1.83 62.41
C TYR A 761 -2.63 2.75 63.45
N SER A 762 -2.86 4.03 63.11
CA SER A 762 -3.58 4.97 63.98
C SER A 762 -5.05 4.60 64.22
N LYS A 763 -5.65 3.85 63.28
CA LYS A 763 -7.05 3.39 63.31
C LYS A 763 -7.19 1.91 63.68
N GLN A 764 -6.10 1.16 63.77
CA GLN A 764 -6.13 -0.27 64.04
C GLN A 764 -6.47 -0.51 65.52
N GLU A 765 -7.67 -1.01 65.79
CA GLU A 765 -8.13 -1.38 67.13
C GLU A 765 -7.37 -2.61 67.63
N TYR A 766 -6.49 -2.38 68.59
CA TYR A 766 -5.91 -3.43 69.42
C TYR A 766 -6.27 -3.10 70.86
N HIS A 767 -7.20 -3.86 71.46
CA HIS A 767 -7.73 -3.59 72.81
C HIS A 767 -8.22 -2.13 73.01
N ASP A 768 -9.19 -1.69 72.20
CA ASP A 768 -9.90 -0.39 72.27
C ASP A 768 -9.03 0.89 72.12
N LYS A 769 -7.76 0.76 71.74
CA LYS A 769 -6.77 1.84 71.81
C LYS A 769 -5.76 1.71 70.65
N GLY A 770 -5.84 2.59 69.64
CA GLY A 770 -5.03 2.51 68.40
C GLY A 770 -3.51 2.36 68.61
N ASN A 771 -2.81 1.69 67.68
CA ASN A 771 -1.34 1.49 67.75
C ASN A 771 -0.57 2.76 67.33
N TYR A 772 -0.61 3.78 68.20
CA TYR A 772 0.02 5.08 67.95
C TYR A 772 1.56 5.01 67.88
N VAL A 773 2.20 4.01 68.51
CA VAL A 773 3.66 3.83 68.48
C VAL A 773 4.12 3.48 67.06
N SER A 774 3.50 2.46 66.44
CA SER A 774 3.79 2.10 65.06
C SER A 774 3.41 3.22 64.09
N ALA A 775 2.26 3.88 64.32
CA ALA A 775 1.86 5.03 63.51
C ALA A 775 2.90 6.17 63.56
N ARG A 776 3.45 6.46 64.75
CA ARG A 776 4.50 7.48 64.94
C ARG A 776 5.77 7.12 64.19
N ALA A 777 6.25 5.88 64.31
CA ALA A 777 7.44 5.42 63.63
C ALA A 777 7.36 5.60 62.10
N TYR A 778 6.19 5.37 61.50
CA TYR A 778 6.00 5.63 60.07
C TYR A 778 5.95 7.12 59.71
N TYR A 779 5.37 7.98 60.56
CA TYR A 779 5.44 9.44 60.34
C TYR A 779 6.86 9.99 60.52
N GLU A 780 7.66 9.46 61.44
CA GLU A 780 9.08 9.81 61.58
C GLU A 780 9.84 9.46 60.30
N LYS A 781 9.60 8.28 59.71
CA LYS A 781 10.14 7.91 58.39
C LYS A 781 9.67 8.84 57.28
N ALA A 782 8.39 9.23 57.27
CA ALA A 782 7.86 10.21 56.32
C ALA A 782 8.52 11.59 56.49
N LEU A 783 8.78 12.02 57.73
CA LEU A 783 9.44 13.28 58.05
C LEU A 783 10.93 13.26 57.70
N GLN A 784 11.60 12.12 57.79
CA GLN A 784 12.97 11.96 57.28
C GLN A 784 13.05 12.21 55.76
N LEU A 785 11.99 11.83 55.01
CA LEU A 785 11.92 12.11 53.57
C LEU A 785 11.61 13.58 53.28
N VAL A 786 10.80 14.24 54.11
CA VAL A 786 10.43 15.66 53.95
C VAL A 786 10.54 16.41 55.30
N PRO A 787 11.76 16.80 55.72
CA PRO A 787 12.02 17.38 57.05
C PRO A 787 11.29 18.71 57.32
N ASP A 788 10.98 19.47 56.27
CA ASP A 788 10.37 20.79 56.38
C ASP A 788 8.84 20.77 56.34
N SER A 789 8.21 19.59 56.23
CA SER A 789 6.76 19.49 56.15
C SER A 789 6.08 19.86 57.46
N LYS A 790 5.46 21.05 57.48
CA LYS A 790 4.64 21.53 58.61
C LYS A 790 3.50 20.57 58.93
N LEU A 791 2.85 20.02 57.89
CA LEU A 791 1.75 19.07 58.03
C LEU A 791 2.19 17.76 58.70
N LEU A 792 3.36 17.22 58.35
CA LEU A 792 3.88 16.00 58.99
C LEU A 792 4.23 16.25 60.46
N LYS A 793 4.83 17.40 60.78
CA LYS A 793 5.14 17.80 62.17
C LYS A 793 3.86 17.96 63.01
N GLU A 794 2.82 18.58 62.45
CA GLU A 794 1.51 18.74 63.12
C GLU A 794 0.83 17.39 63.37
N ASN A 795 0.85 16.48 62.39
CA ASN A 795 0.30 15.13 62.54
C ASN A 795 1.06 14.30 63.57
N LEU A 796 2.39 14.41 63.61
CA LEU A 796 3.23 13.76 64.62
C LEU A 796 2.88 14.27 66.03
N ALA A 797 2.80 15.59 66.23
CA ALA A 797 2.42 16.19 67.50
C ALA A 797 0.98 15.85 67.93
N LYS A 798 0.09 15.52 66.98
CA LYS A 798 -1.25 15.01 67.27
C LYS A 798 -1.19 13.57 67.77
N LEU A 799 -0.37 12.72 67.15
CA LEU A 799 -0.15 11.34 67.60
C LEU A 799 0.51 11.31 68.98
N ASP A 800 1.48 12.18 69.27
CA ASP A 800 2.12 12.28 70.58
C ASP A 800 1.10 12.59 71.69
N ARG A 801 0.15 13.50 71.41
CA ARG A 801 -0.93 13.83 72.34
C ARG A 801 -1.89 12.65 72.57
N LEU A 802 -2.19 11.89 71.53
CA LEU A 802 -3.04 10.71 71.62
C LEU A 802 -2.35 9.55 72.36
N GLU A 803 -1.05 9.35 72.10
CA GLU A 803 -0.22 8.34 72.77
C GLU A 803 -0.11 8.63 74.28
N LYS A 804 0.18 9.88 74.66
CA LYS A 804 0.22 10.30 76.08
C LYS A 804 -1.10 10.08 76.78
N ARG A 805 -2.22 10.51 76.18
CA ARG A 805 -3.57 10.23 76.72
C ARG A 805 -3.82 8.73 76.87
N LEU A 806 -3.34 7.91 75.94
CA LEU A 806 -3.48 6.46 76.01
C LEU A 806 -2.74 5.87 77.20
N GLN A 807 -1.52 6.35 77.47
CA GLN A 807 -0.71 5.95 78.60
C GLN A 807 -1.38 6.35 79.92
N GLU A 808 -1.85 7.59 80.03
CA GLU A 808 -2.58 8.08 81.21
C GLU A 808 -3.84 7.25 81.51
N VAL A 809 -4.60 6.85 80.48
CA VAL A 809 -5.77 5.98 80.68
C VAL A 809 -5.35 4.57 81.09
N ARG A 810 -4.28 3.99 80.51
CA ARG A 810 -3.78 2.66 80.92
C ARG A 810 -3.22 2.66 82.34
N GLU A 811 -2.65 3.78 82.79
CA GLU A 811 -2.19 3.94 84.17
C GLU A 811 -3.37 4.02 85.13
N LYS A 812 -4.44 4.75 84.77
CA LYS A 812 -5.70 4.79 85.54
C LYS A 812 -6.46 3.47 85.58
N ASP A 813 -6.43 2.67 84.50
CA ASP A 813 -7.06 1.34 84.48
C ASP A 813 -6.29 0.30 85.32
N ARG A 814 -5.05 0.62 85.73
CA ARG A 814 -4.15 -0.26 86.52
C ARG A 814 -4.11 0.08 88.01
N THR A 815 -4.61 1.25 88.41
CA THR A 815 -4.75 1.71 89.81
C THR A 815 -6.18 1.53 90.28
#